data_AF-A0A951W3A2-F1
#
_entry.id   AF-A0A951W3A2-F1
#
_cell.length_a   1.000
_cell.length_b   1.000
_cell.length_c   1.000
_cell.angle_alpha   90.00
_cell.angle_beta   90.00
_cell.angle_gamma   90.00
#
_symmetry.space_group_name_H-M   'P 1'
#
loop_
_entity.id
_entity.type
_entity.pdbx_description
1 polymer ?
#
loop_
_entity_poly.entity_id
_entity_poly.type
_entity_poly.pdbx_seq_one_letter_code
_entity_poly.pdbx_strand_id
1 'polypeptide(L)'
;MGACFAVAAQNGIQGEKPSETEISDVPWTPQPWAGAPKVIYGADDRIDLYQETDGQRQVWAASTCGLINASRLTAQPDGTYTLTPGAYLRFGLPACEDEPFGDQPTGPYCTGFMVGADLIATAGHCSLSSVYFVFGFAMQDAHSPNLVFNANQVYQMAEVVSNSPSGASDHAIVRVDRPITAPGARPFTIRREGSIAVGERIGVIGHPSGLPLKLAFGDQTAVRSGASETFFVANLDTYGGNSGSPVINADTGILEGILVRGDTDYVNTGSCFRSYLNTDTSGRGEDCTRITVVKDFIPQFIGTEGAVALGRTHYACDDLLDIHVTDSDLTGTGMISVAIGSSNGDSETAALSEEESKAGTFSGTIPVGGGPVMPGNGAIEAAHGDLIDVTYVDANDGAGHGGVEVTATALVDCLPPVISGVTLAYLGGTQATVRFSTDESARPSLSHGLDCGDVMEGAPGPFRTQHEISLNGLEPETTYYFSVKARDIAGNTASSDNGGACYTFTTPLPVNYLTEVFDSANTVDLRHRMLTLYPTDGAEGYAACLEDADRLPVDPGGGAAVVLADDGFAQLTLAGGAAVRLFGESFGAFFVNANGNVSFESGDVNWRGTAQAHFARRRISMFLTDLNPARRGAVTFLQLPDRAVVTFVDVPSYSSGGLYPPENAHTFQLEMMFDGVLRITWLDLFAVDAVAGLSRGAGTPSDFESINLARLPSCELLDPALAPPHSADQNNSRRIELGELLRVVQFYNSNGYSCLSGSEDGYRPGSSGGTACAAHDSDYAPADWHISLSELLRAVQFYNAQGYFRDPYGEDGFRPKSGE
;
A
#
# COMPACT_ATOMS: atom_id res chain seq x y z
N MET A 1 -12.79 45.26 -49.12
CA MET A 1 -12.14 45.73 -47.86
C MET A 1 -12.26 44.61 -46.84
N GLY A 2 -11.13 44.17 -46.24
CA GLY A 2 -10.99 43.15 -45.18
C GLY A 2 -11.15 41.68 -45.65
N ALA A 3 -10.19 40.74 -45.68
CA ALA A 3 -8.95 40.38 -44.98
C ALA A 3 -9.11 39.18 -44.01
N CYS A 4 -8.64 37.98 -44.40
CA CYS A 4 -7.57 37.21 -43.73
C CYS A 4 -7.21 35.93 -44.51
N PHE A 5 -5.90 35.68 -44.62
CA PHE A 5 -5.23 34.61 -45.38
C PHE A 5 -4.81 33.47 -44.44
N ALA A 6 -4.87 32.22 -44.91
CA ALA A 6 -4.11 31.09 -44.37
C ALA A 6 -3.17 30.56 -45.46
N VAL A 7 -1.87 30.46 -45.14
CA VAL A 7 -0.79 30.04 -46.04
C VAL A 7 -0.32 28.64 -45.62
N ALA A 8 -0.08 27.81 -46.64
CA ALA A 8 0.44 26.46 -46.57
C ALA A 8 1.90 26.38 -46.11
N ALA A 9 2.30 25.23 -45.55
CA ALA A 9 3.69 24.85 -45.36
C ALA A 9 3.96 23.50 -46.03
N GLN A 10 4.75 23.52 -47.09
CA GLN A 10 5.61 22.41 -47.53
C GLN A 10 6.97 22.59 -46.87
N ASN A 11 7.60 21.51 -46.41
CA ASN A 11 8.97 21.12 -46.76
C ASN A 11 9.32 19.77 -46.10
N GLY A 12 9.84 18.84 -46.91
CA GLY A 12 10.13 17.46 -46.52
C GLY A 12 11.51 17.24 -45.91
N ILE A 13 11.69 16.03 -45.38
CA ILE A 13 13.00 15.41 -45.14
C ILE A 13 12.92 14.04 -45.83
N GLN A 14 13.65 13.90 -46.94
CA GLN A 14 13.97 12.61 -47.53
C GLN A 14 15.15 12.00 -46.76
N GLY A 15 14.92 10.87 -46.11
CA GLY A 15 15.94 9.91 -45.74
C GLY A 15 15.41 8.54 -46.13
N GLU A 16 16.01 7.90 -47.15
CA GLU A 16 15.75 6.51 -47.47
C GLU A 16 16.20 5.65 -46.27
N LYS A 17 15.24 4.98 -45.61
CA LYS A 17 15.52 3.94 -44.62
C LYS A 17 15.75 2.60 -45.36
N PRO A 18 16.67 1.75 -44.86
CA PRO A 18 17.00 0.47 -45.49
C PRO A 18 15.77 -0.46 -45.50
N SER A 19 15.70 -1.31 -46.51
CA SER A 19 14.51 -2.10 -46.86
C SER A 19 14.27 -3.35 -46.01
N GLU A 20 15.14 -3.70 -45.06
CA GLU A 20 15.00 -4.93 -44.26
C GLU A 20 15.63 -4.77 -42.87
N THR A 21 14.89 -5.15 -41.84
CA THR A 21 15.42 -5.52 -40.52
C THR A 21 14.95 -6.95 -40.27
N GLU A 22 15.89 -7.90 -40.16
CA GLU A 22 15.58 -9.28 -39.78
C GLU A 22 14.98 -9.33 -38.37
N ILE A 23 13.91 -10.11 -38.22
CA ILE A 23 13.32 -10.47 -36.92
C ILE A 23 14.30 -11.44 -36.23
N SER A 24 14.71 -11.10 -35.01
CA SER A 24 15.59 -11.93 -34.18
C SER A 24 14.78 -12.96 -33.39
N ASP A 25 15.15 -14.23 -33.48
CA ASP A 25 14.60 -15.35 -32.69
C ASP A 25 15.04 -15.34 -31.20
N VAL A 26 15.68 -14.26 -30.75
CA VAL A 26 16.17 -14.07 -29.39
C VAL A 26 15.24 -13.09 -28.65
N PRO A 27 14.71 -13.45 -27.45
CA PRO A 27 13.95 -12.51 -26.63
C PRO A 27 14.73 -11.22 -26.43
N TRP A 28 14.07 -10.08 -26.63
CA TRP A 28 14.68 -8.77 -26.45
C TRP A 28 15.09 -8.60 -24.97
N THR A 29 16.39 -8.59 -24.71
CA THR A 29 16.95 -8.21 -23.40
C THR A 29 17.61 -6.84 -23.51
N PRO A 30 16.99 -5.76 -23.00
CA PRO A 30 17.60 -4.44 -23.01
C PRO A 30 18.79 -4.39 -22.07
N GLN A 31 19.87 -3.75 -22.51
CA GLN A 31 20.93 -3.31 -21.61
C GLN A 31 20.37 -2.22 -20.67
N PRO A 32 20.56 -2.32 -19.35
CA PRO A 32 19.98 -1.38 -18.41
C PRO A 32 20.65 0.00 -18.53
N TRP A 33 19.90 0.98 -19.02
CA TRP A 33 20.23 2.39 -18.81
C TRP A 33 19.74 2.81 -17.42
N ALA A 34 20.67 3.25 -16.59
CA ALA A 34 20.37 3.77 -15.27
C ALA A 34 19.58 5.09 -15.37
N GLY A 35 18.33 5.09 -14.89
CA GLY A 35 17.66 6.32 -14.45
C GLY A 35 16.40 6.80 -15.19
N ALA A 36 15.51 5.92 -15.66
CA ALA A 36 14.16 6.33 -16.11
C ALA A 36 13.04 5.67 -15.27
N PRO A 37 12.02 6.43 -14.83
CA PRO A 37 10.83 5.89 -14.15
C PRO A 37 9.80 5.30 -15.17
N LYS A 38 8.77 4.55 -14.72
CA LYS A 38 8.45 3.19 -15.22
C LYS A 38 6.87 2.83 -15.34
N VAL A 39 6.25 2.21 -16.41
CA VAL A 39 4.85 1.57 -16.56
C VAL A 39 4.81 0.11 -17.10
N ILE A 40 5.43 -0.27 -18.23
CA ILE A 40 5.56 -1.69 -18.65
C ILE A 40 6.31 -2.46 -17.58
N TYR A 41 5.65 -3.37 -16.88
CA TYR A 41 6.15 -4.01 -15.68
C TYR A 41 7.13 -5.11 -16.02
N GLY A 42 8.41 -4.89 -15.66
CA GLY A 42 9.44 -5.88 -15.92
C GLY A 42 9.85 -5.88 -17.39
N ALA A 43 9.68 -7.03 -18.05
CA ALA A 43 9.96 -7.18 -19.48
C ALA A 43 8.65 -7.07 -20.26
N ASP A 44 8.67 -6.33 -21.36
CA ASP A 44 7.49 -6.20 -22.25
C ASP A 44 7.09 -7.58 -22.78
N ASP A 45 5.96 -8.09 -22.28
CA ASP A 45 5.48 -9.45 -22.55
C ASP A 45 4.39 -9.50 -23.63
N ARG A 46 4.10 -8.34 -24.25
CA ARG A 46 3.03 -8.22 -25.23
C ARG A 46 3.40 -8.87 -26.55
N ILE A 47 2.45 -9.63 -27.09
CA ILE A 47 2.56 -10.26 -28.41
C ILE A 47 1.32 -9.98 -29.27
N ASP A 48 1.48 -10.08 -30.59
CA ASP A 48 0.37 -10.11 -31.55
C ASP A 48 -0.32 -11.48 -31.57
N LEU A 49 -1.61 -11.50 -31.88
CA LEU A 49 -2.41 -12.74 -31.93
C LEU A 49 -1.82 -13.80 -32.86
N TYR A 50 -1.21 -13.43 -34.00
CA TYR A 50 -0.61 -14.42 -34.92
C TYR A 50 0.61 -15.15 -34.34
N GLN A 51 1.19 -14.63 -33.25
CA GLN A 51 2.33 -15.22 -32.55
C GLN A 51 1.89 -16.19 -31.43
N GLU A 52 0.62 -16.13 -31.02
CA GLU A 52 0.08 -17.01 -29.97
C GLU A 52 -0.21 -18.41 -30.51
N THR A 53 0.24 -19.42 -29.78
CA THR A 53 0.11 -20.84 -30.13
C THR A 53 -0.79 -21.63 -29.18
N ASP A 54 -1.10 -21.07 -28.00
CA ASP A 54 -2.03 -21.65 -27.05
C ASP A 54 -3.47 -21.51 -27.55
N GLY A 55 -4.14 -22.65 -27.77
CA GLY A 55 -5.50 -22.68 -28.30
C GLY A 55 -6.54 -22.03 -27.39
N GLN A 56 -6.34 -22.06 -26.07
CA GLN A 56 -7.25 -21.46 -25.11
C GLN A 56 -7.13 -19.92 -25.13
N ARG A 57 -5.90 -19.40 -25.19
CA ARG A 57 -5.63 -17.97 -25.34
C ARG A 57 -6.14 -17.42 -26.67
N GLN A 58 -6.07 -18.20 -27.74
CA GLN A 58 -6.68 -17.85 -29.03
C GLN A 58 -8.21 -17.73 -28.93
N VAL A 59 -8.88 -18.60 -28.16
CA VAL A 59 -10.32 -18.48 -27.89
C VAL A 59 -10.62 -17.23 -27.07
N TRP A 60 -9.87 -16.95 -26.00
CA TRP A 60 -10.04 -15.73 -25.21
C TRP A 60 -9.83 -14.46 -26.04
N ALA A 61 -8.86 -14.48 -26.96
CA ALA A 61 -8.64 -13.40 -27.91
C ALA A 61 -9.81 -13.25 -28.89
N ALA A 62 -10.35 -14.34 -29.42
CA ALA A 62 -11.55 -14.32 -30.26
C ALA A 62 -12.79 -13.79 -29.52
N SER A 63 -12.84 -13.97 -28.19
CA SER A 63 -13.89 -13.45 -27.30
C SER A 63 -13.70 -11.99 -26.87
N THR A 64 -12.62 -11.34 -27.29
CA THR A 64 -12.29 -9.95 -26.97
C THR A 64 -12.53 -9.05 -28.18
N CYS A 65 -13.13 -7.88 -27.95
CA CYS A 65 -13.51 -6.92 -28.97
C CYS A 65 -12.98 -5.51 -28.69
N GLY A 66 -12.80 -4.72 -29.74
CA GLY A 66 -12.51 -3.31 -29.64
C GLY A 66 -13.77 -2.46 -29.68
N LEU A 67 -13.83 -1.43 -28.83
CA LEU A 67 -14.86 -0.38 -28.90
C LEU A 67 -14.40 0.67 -29.92
N ILE A 68 -15.13 0.76 -31.04
CA ILE A 68 -14.78 1.63 -32.17
C ILE A 68 -15.88 2.67 -32.36
N ASN A 69 -15.48 3.94 -32.48
CA ASN A 69 -16.39 5.03 -32.83
C ASN A 69 -17.04 4.77 -34.20
N ALA A 70 -18.37 4.93 -34.28
CA ALA A 70 -19.12 4.72 -35.51
C ALA A 70 -18.60 5.55 -36.70
N SER A 71 -18.02 6.72 -36.45
CA SER A 71 -17.40 7.57 -37.48
C SER A 71 -16.19 6.93 -38.17
N ARG A 72 -15.60 5.88 -37.59
CA ARG A 72 -14.44 5.17 -38.15
C ARG A 72 -14.81 3.92 -38.93
N LEU A 73 -16.07 3.49 -38.90
CA LEU A 73 -16.54 2.29 -39.60
C LEU A 73 -17.45 2.67 -40.76
N THR A 74 -17.13 2.15 -41.94
CA THR A 74 -17.96 2.28 -43.14
C THR A 74 -18.58 0.94 -43.47
N ALA A 75 -19.91 0.86 -43.48
CA ALA A 75 -20.62 -0.31 -43.99
C ALA A 75 -20.52 -0.34 -45.53
N GLN A 76 -20.18 -1.50 -46.08
CA GLN A 76 -20.00 -1.72 -47.51
C GLN A 76 -21.25 -2.38 -48.12
N PRO A 77 -21.48 -2.23 -49.45
CA PRO A 77 -22.63 -2.85 -50.12
C PRO A 77 -22.67 -4.38 -50.07
N ASP A 78 -21.53 -5.04 -49.84
CA ASP A 78 -21.40 -6.50 -49.73
C ASP A 78 -21.71 -7.03 -48.31
N GLY A 79 -22.07 -6.15 -47.37
CA GLY A 79 -22.39 -6.50 -45.98
C GLY A 79 -21.17 -6.54 -45.05
N THR A 80 -19.97 -6.22 -45.54
CA THR A 80 -18.77 -6.06 -44.70
C THR A 80 -18.66 -4.64 -44.15
N TYR A 81 -17.79 -4.47 -43.16
CA TYR A 81 -17.46 -3.18 -42.57
C TYR A 81 -15.97 -2.90 -42.71
N THR A 82 -15.61 -1.71 -43.15
CA THR A 82 -14.21 -1.27 -43.26
C THR A 82 -13.88 -0.24 -42.19
N LEU A 83 -12.82 -0.50 -41.43
CA LEU A 83 -12.27 0.45 -40.45
C LEU A 83 -11.34 1.45 -41.15
N THR A 84 -11.48 2.73 -40.81
CA THR A 84 -10.50 3.78 -41.14
C THR A 84 -9.45 3.85 -40.02
N PRO A 85 -8.24 3.29 -40.21
CA PRO A 85 -7.20 3.27 -39.18
C PRO A 85 -6.58 4.65 -38.96
N GLY A 86 -5.87 4.79 -37.85
CA GLY A 86 -5.17 5.99 -37.43
C GLY A 86 -3.71 5.67 -37.18
N ALA A 87 -2.87 6.69 -37.09
CA ALA A 87 -1.47 6.49 -36.72
C ALA A 87 -1.33 6.27 -35.21
N TYR A 88 -0.35 5.47 -34.79
CA TYR A 88 0.00 5.30 -33.39
C TYR A 88 0.81 6.51 -32.90
N LEU A 89 0.09 7.54 -32.43
CA LEU A 89 0.68 8.80 -31.99
C LEU A 89 0.39 9.07 -30.51
N ARG A 90 1.36 9.65 -29.79
CA ARG A 90 1.17 10.21 -28.44
C ARG A 90 1.79 11.59 -28.36
N PHE A 91 1.11 12.52 -27.69
CA PHE A 91 1.50 13.93 -27.67
C PHE A 91 1.63 14.57 -29.08
N GLY A 92 0.96 13.99 -30.09
CA GLY A 92 1.13 14.38 -31.51
C GLY A 92 2.42 13.90 -32.17
N LEU A 93 3.22 13.08 -31.49
CA LEU A 93 4.49 12.52 -31.95
C LEU A 93 4.34 11.04 -32.30
N PRO A 94 5.15 10.51 -33.25
CA PRO A 94 5.21 9.08 -33.54
C PRO A 94 5.93 8.31 -32.43
N ALA A 95 5.74 7.00 -32.42
CA ALA A 95 6.54 6.09 -31.61
C ALA A 95 8.03 6.19 -32.01
N CYS A 96 8.95 5.98 -31.07
CA CYS A 96 10.37 5.88 -31.42
C CYS A 96 10.63 4.63 -32.28
N GLU A 97 11.72 4.62 -33.04
CA GLU A 97 12.01 3.53 -34.00
C GLU A 97 12.18 2.16 -33.35
N ASP A 98 12.61 2.14 -32.09
CA ASP A 98 12.77 0.96 -31.26
C ASP A 98 11.58 0.68 -30.33
N GLU A 99 10.50 1.46 -30.46
CA GLU A 99 9.29 1.24 -29.68
C GLU A 99 8.46 0.10 -30.30
N PRO A 100 8.09 -0.94 -29.51
CA PRO A 100 7.29 -2.06 -30.02
C PRO A 100 5.99 -1.59 -30.68
N PHE A 101 5.64 -2.24 -31.79
CA PHE A 101 4.39 -1.99 -32.54
C PHE A 101 4.25 -0.55 -33.10
N GLY A 102 5.34 0.23 -33.12
CA GLY A 102 5.32 1.66 -33.46
C GLY A 102 4.76 2.00 -34.86
N ASP A 103 4.78 1.04 -35.77
CA ASP A 103 4.31 1.14 -37.15
C ASP A 103 2.88 0.59 -37.38
N GLN A 104 2.28 -0.02 -36.37
CA GLN A 104 0.95 -0.61 -36.48
C GLN A 104 -0.17 0.44 -36.44
N PRO A 105 -1.32 0.18 -37.10
CA PRO A 105 -2.44 1.11 -37.11
C PRO A 105 -3.20 1.13 -35.78
N THR A 106 -3.94 2.21 -35.52
CA THR A 106 -4.87 2.29 -34.39
C THR A 106 -6.33 2.37 -34.82
N GLY A 107 -7.24 1.81 -34.01
CA GLY A 107 -8.67 1.76 -34.28
C GLY A 107 -9.53 2.01 -33.03
N PRO A 108 -9.62 1.04 -32.11
CA PRO A 108 -10.39 1.14 -30.88
C PRO A 108 -9.90 2.24 -29.94
N TYR A 109 -10.80 2.74 -29.09
CA TYR A 109 -10.44 3.64 -27.97
C TYR A 109 -10.56 2.96 -26.60
N CYS A 110 -11.25 1.82 -26.56
CA CYS A 110 -11.43 0.96 -25.38
C CYS A 110 -11.52 -0.51 -25.84
N THR A 111 -11.52 -1.41 -24.89
CA THR A 111 -11.68 -2.86 -25.07
C THR A 111 -12.95 -3.33 -24.37
N GLY A 112 -13.55 -4.41 -24.86
CA GLY A 112 -14.62 -5.13 -24.18
C GLY A 112 -14.56 -6.62 -24.53
N PHE A 113 -15.35 -7.45 -23.85
CA PHE A 113 -15.28 -8.91 -24.05
C PHE A 113 -16.62 -9.60 -23.79
N MET A 114 -16.81 -10.77 -24.42
CA MET A 114 -18.05 -11.55 -24.36
C MET A 114 -18.22 -12.25 -23.01
N VAL A 115 -19.31 -11.98 -22.29
CA VAL A 115 -19.67 -12.62 -21.01
C VAL A 115 -20.98 -13.40 -21.05
N GLY A 116 -21.67 -13.39 -22.19
CA GLY A 116 -22.86 -14.17 -22.44
C GLY A 116 -23.16 -14.20 -23.94
N ALA A 117 -24.22 -14.92 -24.33
CA ALA A 117 -24.58 -15.08 -25.75
C ALA A 117 -24.79 -13.74 -26.49
N ASP A 118 -25.23 -12.71 -25.80
CA ASP A 118 -25.47 -11.36 -26.33
C ASP A 118 -24.99 -10.26 -25.35
N LEU A 119 -24.07 -10.59 -24.44
CA LEU A 119 -23.58 -9.69 -23.41
C LEU A 119 -22.07 -9.42 -23.55
N ILE A 120 -21.70 -8.14 -23.44
CA ILE A 120 -20.33 -7.65 -23.44
C ILE A 120 -20.07 -6.91 -22.13
N ALA A 121 -18.93 -7.19 -21.50
CA ALA A 121 -18.40 -6.40 -20.38
C ALA A 121 -17.30 -5.45 -20.86
N THR A 122 -17.20 -4.27 -20.25
CA THR A 122 -16.17 -3.25 -20.49
C THR A 122 -16.02 -2.35 -19.25
N ALA A 123 -15.10 -1.38 -19.27
CA ALA A 123 -14.99 -0.37 -18.21
C ALA A 123 -16.11 0.67 -18.35
N GLY A 124 -16.67 1.14 -17.24
CA GLY A 124 -17.79 2.07 -17.25
C GLY A 124 -17.41 3.47 -17.75
N HIS A 125 -16.15 3.88 -17.57
CA HIS A 125 -15.66 5.15 -18.12
C HIS A 125 -15.52 5.14 -19.65
N CYS A 126 -15.55 3.95 -20.30
CA CYS A 126 -15.56 3.86 -21.75
C CYS A 126 -16.89 4.36 -22.30
N SER A 127 -16.85 5.44 -23.08
CA SER A 127 -18.05 6.01 -23.71
C SER A 127 -18.82 4.92 -24.47
N LEU A 128 -20.12 4.78 -24.20
CA LEU A 128 -21.01 3.87 -24.93
C LEU A 128 -21.84 4.60 -26.02
N SER A 129 -21.52 5.88 -26.28
CA SER A 129 -22.21 6.69 -27.28
C SER A 129 -21.66 6.43 -28.68
N SER A 130 -22.54 6.13 -29.65
CA SER A 130 -22.18 5.92 -31.06
C SER A 130 -21.02 4.93 -31.26
N VAL A 131 -21.07 3.79 -30.56
CA VAL A 131 -20.01 2.76 -30.56
C VAL A 131 -20.44 1.50 -31.30
N TYR A 132 -19.47 0.86 -31.96
CA TYR A 132 -19.55 -0.54 -32.37
C TYR A 132 -18.57 -1.39 -31.57
N PHE A 133 -18.99 -2.60 -31.23
CA PHE A 133 -18.13 -3.65 -30.69
C PHE A 133 -17.63 -4.49 -31.87
N VAL A 134 -16.32 -4.49 -32.11
CA VAL A 134 -15.71 -5.15 -33.27
C VAL A 134 -14.75 -6.24 -32.85
N PHE A 135 -15.06 -7.47 -33.25
CA PHE A 135 -14.23 -8.65 -33.02
C PHE A 135 -13.25 -8.87 -34.17
N GLY A 136 -12.02 -9.28 -33.84
CA GLY A 136 -11.01 -9.66 -34.84
C GLY A 136 -10.18 -8.51 -35.44
N PHE A 137 -10.15 -7.33 -34.80
CA PHE A 137 -9.16 -6.29 -35.13
C PHE A 137 -7.79 -6.69 -34.56
N ALA A 138 -7.02 -7.44 -35.34
CA ALA A 138 -5.71 -7.98 -34.97
C ALA A 138 -4.74 -7.92 -36.17
N MET A 139 -3.44 -8.04 -35.89
CA MET A 139 -2.45 -8.31 -36.93
C MET A 139 -2.59 -9.77 -37.40
N GLN A 140 -2.67 -9.98 -38.71
CA GLN A 140 -2.74 -11.31 -39.33
C GLN A 140 -1.34 -11.91 -39.52
N ASP A 141 -0.35 -11.04 -39.69
CA ASP A 141 1.08 -11.33 -39.77
C ASP A 141 1.83 -10.06 -39.30
N ALA A 142 3.16 -10.06 -39.37
CA ALA A 142 3.97 -8.93 -38.93
C ALA A 142 3.67 -7.58 -39.62
N HIS A 143 2.99 -7.56 -40.77
CA HIS A 143 2.79 -6.37 -41.60
C HIS A 143 1.31 -6.07 -41.90
N SER A 144 0.44 -7.06 -41.81
CA SER A 144 -0.93 -6.98 -42.32
C SER A 144 -1.96 -6.86 -41.19
N PRO A 145 -2.56 -5.67 -40.95
CA PRO A 145 -3.68 -5.53 -40.04
C PRO A 145 -4.99 -5.97 -40.68
N ASN A 146 -5.86 -6.64 -39.92
CA ASN A 146 -7.24 -6.87 -40.37
C ASN A 146 -8.07 -5.59 -40.23
N LEU A 147 -8.52 -5.01 -41.35
CA LEU A 147 -9.34 -3.78 -41.39
C LEU A 147 -10.74 -3.99 -41.96
N VAL A 148 -11.09 -5.24 -42.32
CA VAL A 148 -12.38 -5.58 -42.94
C VAL A 148 -13.05 -6.67 -42.12
N PHE A 149 -14.30 -6.42 -41.72
CA PHE A 149 -15.03 -7.27 -40.80
C PHE A 149 -16.35 -7.72 -41.41
N ASN A 150 -16.71 -8.98 -41.22
CA ASN A 150 -18.03 -9.47 -41.59
C ASN A 150 -19.10 -8.95 -40.62
N ALA A 151 -20.37 -9.00 -41.02
CA ALA A 151 -21.48 -8.56 -40.18
C ALA A 151 -21.59 -9.31 -38.83
N ASN A 152 -21.12 -10.57 -38.75
CA ASN A 152 -21.05 -11.33 -37.50
C ASN A 152 -19.83 -10.99 -36.63
N GLN A 153 -19.09 -9.94 -36.96
CA GLN A 153 -17.98 -9.43 -36.14
C GLN A 153 -18.24 -8.01 -35.64
N VAL A 154 -19.34 -7.38 -36.05
CA VAL A 154 -19.64 -5.97 -35.77
C VAL A 154 -21.02 -5.84 -35.13
N TYR A 155 -21.05 -5.40 -33.87
CA TYR A 155 -22.26 -5.36 -33.05
C TYR A 155 -22.56 -3.95 -32.56
N GLN A 156 -23.84 -3.63 -32.43
CA GLN A 156 -24.30 -2.37 -31.85
C GLN A 156 -24.82 -2.60 -30.44
N MET A 157 -24.71 -1.58 -29.59
CA MET A 157 -25.36 -1.59 -28.28
C MET A 157 -26.88 -1.53 -28.45
N ALA A 158 -27.59 -2.48 -27.84
CA ALA A 158 -29.04 -2.46 -27.70
C ALA A 158 -29.47 -1.89 -26.35
N GLU A 159 -28.80 -2.28 -25.27
CA GLU A 159 -29.17 -1.91 -23.89
C GLU A 159 -27.94 -1.88 -22.99
N VAL A 160 -27.92 -0.92 -22.05
CA VAL A 160 -26.96 -0.92 -20.93
C VAL A 160 -27.61 -1.66 -19.76
N VAL A 161 -27.08 -2.84 -19.42
CA VAL A 161 -27.59 -3.70 -18.34
C VAL A 161 -27.12 -3.21 -16.97
N SER A 162 -25.85 -2.82 -16.88
CA SER A 162 -25.27 -2.18 -15.70
C SER A 162 -24.20 -1.19 -16.12
N ASN A 163 -24.05 -0.07 -15.40
CA ASN A 163 -22.99 0.89 -15.64
C ASN A 163 -22.62 1.64 -14.35
N SER A 164 -21.33 1.68 -14.05
CA SER A 164 -20.71 2.47 -13.00
C SER A 164 -19.46 3.11 -13.60
N PRO A 165 -19.51 4.39 -14.01
CA PRO A 165 -18.46 5.00 -14.84
C PRO A 165 -17.28 5.58 -14.04
N SER A 166 -17.28 5.46 -12.72
CA SER A 166 -16.22 5.99 -11.85
C SER A 166 -16.22 5.31 -10.49
N GLY A 167 -15.19 5.58 -9.69
CA GLY A 167 -15.05 5.05 -8.34
C GLY A 167 -14.44 3.66 -8.28
N ALA A 168 -14.67 2.95 -7.17
CA ALA A 168 -14.00 1.70 -6.87
C ALA A 168 -14.52 0.50 -7.69
N SER A 169 -15.67 0.64 -8.36
CA SER A 169 -16.40 -0.39 -9.10
C SER A 169 -16.62 -0.02 -10.57
N ASP A 170 -15.62 0.57 -11.23
CA ASP A 170 -15.73 1.03 -12.62
C ASP A 170 -16.04 -0.15 -13.58
N HIS A 171 -17.23 -0.20 -14.18
CA HIS A 171 -17.67 -1.29 -15.08
C HIS A 171 -18.88 -0.89 -15.94
N ALA A 172 -19.07 -1.57 -17.05
CA ALA A 172 -20.34 -1.62 -17.78
C ALA A 172 -20.62 -3.02 -18.33
N ILE A 173 -21.88 -3.46 -18.23
CA ILE A 173 -22.41 -4.65 -18.88
C ILE A 173 -23.42 -4.19 -19.92
N VAL A 174 -23.23 -4.62 -21.16
CA VAL A 174 -23.97 -4.15 -22.32
C VAL A 174 -24.56 -5.33 -23.07
N ARG A 175 -25.84 -5.23 -23.43
CA ARG A 175 -26.49 -6.15 -24.35
C ARG A 175 -26.34 -5.64 -25.77
N VAL A 176 -25.92 -6.50 -26.68
CA VAL A 176 -25.81 -6.18 -28.10
C VAL A 176 -27.09 -6.51 -28.88
N ASP A 177 -27.19 -5.98 -30.10
CA ASP A 177 -28.36 -6.03 -30.97
C ASP A 177 -28.76 -7.44 -31.48
N ARG A 178 -27.90 -8.44 -31.29
CA ARG A 178 -28.14 -9.86 -31.65
C ARG A 178 -27.12 -10.78 -30.96
N PRO A 179 -27.36 -12.10 -30.92
CA PRO A 179 -26.37 -13.06 -30.41
C PRO A 179 -25.00 -12.92 -31.11
N ILE A 180 -23.94 -13.01 -30.31
CA ILE A 180 -22.55 -12.94 -30.75
C ILE A 180 -22.18 -14.29 -31.38
N THR A 181 -21.77 -14.23 -32.64
CA THR A 181 -21.41 -15.36 -33.52
C THR A 181 -20.11 -15.06 -34.25
N ALA A 182 -19.28 -14.19 -33.65
CA ALA A 182 -17.95 -13.90 -34.13
C ALA A 182 -17.12 -15.20 -34.16
N PRO A 183 -16.33 -15.46 -35.20
CA PRO A 183 -15.61 -16.72 -35.34
C PRO A 183 -14.72 -17.01 -34.13
N GLY A 184 -14.92 -18.17 -33.49
CA GLY A 184 -14.14 -18.62 -32.33
C GLY A 184 -14.53 -17.99 -30.98
N ALA A 185 -15.40 -16.98 -30.97
CA ALA A 185 -15.80 -16.30 -29.73
C ALA A 185 -16.70 -17.19 -28.85
N ARG A 186 -16.37 -17.27 -27.57
CA ARG A 186 -17.14 -17.95 -26.52
C ARG A 186 -17.24 -17.09 -25.24
N PRO A 187 -18.34 -17.12 -24.48
CA PRO A 187 -18.42 -16.40 -23.22
C PRO A 187 -17.29 -16.78 -22.26
N PHE A 188 -16.69 -15.79 -21.59
CA PHE A 188 -15.73 -16.05 -20.52
C PHE A 188 -16.40 -16.73 -19.32
N THR A 189 -15.75 -17.75 -18.77
CA THR A 189 -16.08 -18.29 -17.44
C THR A 189 -15.61 -17.29 -16.37
N ILE A 190 -16.53 -16.83 -15.52
CA ILE A 190 -16.24 -15.81 -14.51
C ILE A 190 -16.08 -16.39 -13.11
N ARG A 191 -15.23 -15.78 -12.29
CA ARG A 191 -15.26 -16.00 -10.84
C ARG A 191 -16.59 -15.52 -10.27
N ARG A 192 -17.33 -16.41 -9.59
CA ARG A 192 -18.60 -16.07 -8.92
C ARG A 192 -18.46 -15.87 -7.42
N GLU A 193 -17.46 -16.48 -6.81
CA GLU A 193 -17.24 -16.47 -5.35
C GLU A 193 -15.77 -16.29 -5.00
N GLY A 194 -15.53 -15.80 -3.78
CA GLY A 194 -14.20 -15.49 -3.27
C GLY A 194 -13.51 -14.35 -4.04
N SER A 195 -12.19 -14.30 -3.92
CA SER A 195 -11.32 -13.31 -4.54
C SER A 195 -10.01 -13.96 -4.97
N ILE A 196 -9.47 -13.55 -6.13
CA ILE A 196 -8.10 -13.91 -6.50
C ILE A 196 -7.10 -13.44 -5.43
N ALA A 197 -6.13 -14.30 -5.12
CA ALA A 197 -5.11 -14.05 -4.12
C ALA A 197 -3.94 -13.22 -4.70
N VAL A 198 -3.21 -12.54 -3.82
CA VAL A 198 -1.96 -11.86 -4.18
C VAL A 198 -0.91 -12.90 -4.58
N GLY A 199 -0.21 -12.67 -5.69
CA GLY A 199 0.80 -13.56 -6.26
C GLY A 199 0.28 -14.53 -7.33
N GLU A 200 -1.05 -14.66 -7.47
CA GLU A 200 -1.66 -15.48 -8.53
C GLU A 200 -1.32 -14.94 -9.92
N ARG A 201 -0.99 -15.84 -10.85
CA ARG A 201 -0.61 -15.46 -12.22
C ARG A 201 -1.82 -15.03 -13.01
N ILE A 202 -1.67 -13.93 -13.73
CA ILE A 202 -2.74 -13.38 -14.55
C ILE A 202 -2.21 -12.88 -15.89
N GLY A 203 -3.11 -12.66 -16.84
CA GLY A 203 -2.81 -11.95 -18.07
C GLY A 203 -3.97 -11.09 -18.53
N VAL A 204 -3.72 -10.32 -19.58
CA VAL A 204 -4.68 -9.37 -20.15
C VAL A 204 -4.66 -9.48 -21.66
N ILE A 205 -5.84 -9.32 -22.26
CA ILE A 205 -6.02 -9.30 -23.71
C ILE A 205 -6.77 -8.05 -24.09
N GLY A 206 -6.22 -7.22 -24.99
CA GLY A 206 -6.92 -5.99 -25.33
C GLY A 206 -6.28 -5.16 -26.42
N HIS A 207 -6.75 -3.91 -26.53
CA HIS A 207 -6.33 -2.95 -27.54
C HIS A 207 -5.52 -1.81 -26.91
N PRO A 208 -4.26 -2.06 -26.47
CA PRO A 208 -3.43 -1.05 -25.83
C PRO A 208 -3.30 0.12 -26.77
N SER A 209 -3.71 1.31 -26.32
CA SER A 209 -3.53 2.52 -27.12
C SER A 209 -4.24 2.54 -28.48
N GLY A 210 -5.23 1.65 -28.63
CA GLY A 210 -5.99 1.45 -29.86
C GLY A 210 -5.29 0.56 -30.89
N LEU A 211 -4.16 -0.05 -30.55
CA LEU A 211 -3.45 -1.01 -31.40
C LEU A 211 -4.32 -2.24 -31.72
N PRO A 212 -3.96 -3.01 -32.76
CA PRO A 212 -4.55 -4.33 -32.98
C PRO A 212 -4.36 -5.21 -31.74
N LEU A 213 -5.25 -6.17 -31.54
CA LEU A 213 -5.32 -6.98 -30.31
C LEU A 213 -3.94 -7.50 -29.87
N LYS A 214 -3.60 -7.27 -28.61
CA LYS A 214 -2.39 -7.76 -27.95
C LYS A 214 -2.74 -8.67 -26.79
N LEU A 215 -1.89 -9.67 -26.56
CA LEU A 215 -1.95 -10.56 -25.41
C LEU A 215 -0.70 -10.35 -24.56
N ALA A 216 -0.88 -10.30 -23.24
CA ALA A 216 0.19 -10.14 -22.26
C ALA A 216 -0.01 -11.18 -21.14
N PHE A 217 0.86 -12.21 -21.11
CA PHE A 217 0.81 -13.35 -20.17
C PHE A 217 2.23 -13.75 -19.74
N GLY A 218 3.02 -12.79 -19.27
CA GLY A 218 4.36 -13.01 -18.77
C GLY A 218 4.41 -13.86 -17.50
N ASP A 219 5.51 -14.60 -17.33
CA ASP A 219 5.69 -15.50 -16.18
C ASP A 219 5.75 -14.79 -14.81
N GLN A 220 6.01 -13.48 -14.82
CA GLN A 220 6.05 -12.63 -13.63
C GLN A 220 4.78 -11.76 -13.46
N THR A 221 3.83 -11.89 -14.37
CA THR A 221 2.59 -11.09 -14.39
C THR A 221 1.59 -11.68 -13.41
N ALA A 222 1.32 -10.95 -12.33
CA ALA A 222 0.61 -11.45 -11.16
C ALA A 222 -0.19 -10.37 -10.41
N VAL A 223 -1.07 -10.81 -9.52
CA VAL A 223 -1.79 -9.91 -8.60
C VAL A 223 -0.81 -9.37 -7.55
N ARG A 224 -0.68 -8.04 -7.46
CA ARG A 224 0.20 -7.34 -6.51
C ARG A 224 -0.48 -7.03 -5.18
N SER A 225 -1.76 -6.66 -5.21
CA SER A 225 -2.53 -6.40 -4.00
C SER A 225 -4.01 -6.68 -4.21
N GLY A 226 -4.68 -7.14 -3.14
CA GLY A 226 -6.10 -7.48 -3.13
C GLY A 226 -6.88 -6.81 -1.99
N ALA A 227 -6.34 -5.73 -1.41
CA ALA A 227 -6.86 -5.13 -0.18
C ALA A 227 -8.27 -4.49 -0.32
N SER A 228 -8.75 -4.33 -1.55
CA SER A 228 -10.10 -3.80 -1.83
C SER A 228 -11.10 -4.92 -2.15
N GLU A 229 -12.32 -4.75 -1.66
CA GLU A 229 -13.46 -5.63 -1.93
C GLU A 229 -13.97 -5.52 -3.38
N THR A 230 -13.69 -4.41 -4.08
CA THR A 230 -14.25 -4.15 -5.42
C THR A 230 -13.21 -4.17 -6.54
N PHE A 231 -11.92 -4.03 -6.23
CA PHE A 231 -10.84 -4.09 -7.22
C PHE A 231 -9.60 -4.78 -6.66
N PHE A 232 -8.71 -5.22 -7.53
CA PHE A 232 -7.35 -5.67 -7.19
C PHE A 232 -6.33 -4.94 -8.07
N VAL A 233 -5.06 -4.99 -7.69
CA VAL A 233 -3.96 -4.33 -8.41
C VAL A 233 -3.02 -5.40 -8.95
N ALA A 234 -2.53 -5.22 -10.18
CA ALA A 234 -1.60 -6.12 -10.84
C ALA A 234 -0.48 -5.39 -11.60
N ASN A 235 0.55 -6.11 -12.02
CA ASN A 235 1.63 -5.62 -12.91
C ASN A 235 1.35 -5.97 -14.38
N LEU A 236 0.21 -5.53 -14.91
CA LEU A 236 -0.17 -5.81 -16.30
C LEU A 236 0.49 -4.83 -17.28
N ASP A 237 1.00 -5.33 -18.40
CA ASP A 237 1.55 -4.50 -19.48
C ASP A 237 0.44 -3.84 -20.30
N THR A 238 -0.06 -2.73 -19.78
CA THR A 238 -1.25 -2.06 -20.31
C THR A 238 -1.06 -0.56 -20.54
N TYR A 239 -1.87 -0.02 -21.47
CA TYR A 239 -1.99 1.43 -21.71
C TYR A 239 -3.46 1.85 -21.77
N GLY A 240 -3.71 3.16 -21.76
CA GLY A 240 -5.00 3.73 -22.16
C GLY A 240 -5.45 3.14 -23.50
N GLY A 241 -6.66 2.59 -23.58
CA GLY A 241 -7.14 1.73 -24.67
C GLY A 241 -7.39 0.28 -24.24
N ASN A 242 -6.59 -0.24 -23.29
CA ASN A 242 -6.90 -1.50 -22.61
C ASN A 242 -8.03 -1.35 -21.58
N SER A 243 -8.49 -0.15 -21.28
CA SER A 243 -9.69 0.06 -20.46
C SER A 243 -10.84 -0.84 -20.95
N GLY A 244 -11.33 -1.69 -20.06
CA GLY A 244 -12.36 -2.69 -20.32
C GLY A 244 -11.86 -4.06 -20.78
N SER A 245 -10.56 -4.30 -20.80
CA SER A 245 -9.98 -5.61 -21.16
C SER A 245 -10.28 -6.68 -20.11
N PRO A 246 -10.50 -7.94 -20.52
CA PRO A 246 -10.56 -9.07 -19.60
C PRO A 246 -9.19 -9.30 -18.94
N VAL A 247 -9.20 -9.49 -17.63
CA VAL A 247 -8.04 -9.92 -16.84
C VAL A 247 -8.29 -11.33 -16.35
N ILE A 248 -7.45 -12.26 -16.78
CA ILE A 248 -7.71 -13.71 -16.77
C ILE A 248 -6.64 -14.37 -15.90
N ASN A 249 -7.01 -15.29 -15.02
CA ASN A 249 -6.05 -16.12 -14.30
C ASN A 249 -5.33 -17.04 -15.31
N ALA A 250 -4.01 -16.92 -15.40
CA ALA A 250 -3.22 -17.56 -16.45
C ALA A 250 -3.14 -19.09 -16.30
N ASP A 251 -3.42 -19.61 -15.09
CA ASP A 251 -3.35 -21.04 -14.77
C ASP A 251 -4.70 -21.74 -14.91
N THR A 252 -5.79 -21.07 -14.54
CA THR A 252 -7.13 -21.67 -14.49
C THR A 252 -8.02 -21.25 -15.67
N GLY A 253 -7.68 -20.15 -16.35
CA GLY A 253 -8.50 -19.56 -17.40
C GLY A 253 -9.77 -18.85 -16.91
N ILE A 254 -9.96 -18.74 -15.60
CA ILE A 254 -11.08 -18.04 -14.99
C ILE A 254 -10.87 -16.53 -15.18
N LEU A 255 -11.92 -15.83 -15.59
CA LEU A 255 -11.91 -14.37 -15.64
C LEU A 255 -11.99 -13.81 -14.22
N GLU A 256 -11.09 -12.88 -13.90
CA GLU A 256 -10.90 -12.35 -12.54
C GLU A 256 -11.30 -10.89 -12.43
N GLY A 257 -11.16 -10.11 -13.50
CA GLY A 257 -11.51 -8.71 -13.48
C GLY A 257 -11.61 -8.02 -14.84
N ILE A 258 -11.94 -6.74 -14.76
CA ILE A 258 -12.03 -5.78 -15.86
C ILE A 258 -10.96 -4.72 -15.60
N LEU A 259 -10.00 -4.55 -16.51
CA LEU A 259 -8.98 -3.51 -16.39
C LEU A 259 -9.60 -2.11 -16.50
N VAL A 260 -9.37 -1.23 -15.52
CA VAL A 260 -10.09 0.07 -15.46
C VAL A 260 -9.20 1.29 -15.26
N ARG A 261 -7.98 1.14 -14.73
CA ARG A 261 -7.08 2.30 -14.51
C ARG A 261 -5.64 1.84 -14.32
N GLY A 262 -4.73 2.67 -14.78
CA GLY A 262 -3.30 2.40 -14.77
C GLY A 262 -2.45 3.57 -14.29
N ASP A 263 -1.16 3.47 -14.56
CA ASP A 263 -0.15 4.48 -14.31
C ASP A 263 0.16 5.30 -15.61
N THR A 264 1.21 6.12 -15.63
CA THR A 264 1.49 7.06 -16.74
C THR A 264 2.11 6.40 -17.97
N ASP A 265 1.30 5.98 -18.94
CA ASP A 265 1.71 5.16 -20.11
C ASP A 265 3.02 5.55 -20.84
N TYR A 266 3.27 6.84 -21.08
CA TYR A 266 4.33 7.29 -22.02
C TYR A 266 5.15 8.48 -21.53
N VAL A 267 6.40 8.52 -21.99
CA VAL A 267 7.28 9.70 -21.89
C VAL A 267 7.51 10.34 -23.24
N ASN A 268 7.51 11.67 -23.26
CA ASN A 268 7.85 12.47 -24.42
C ASN A 268 9.37 12.70 -24.47
N THR A 269 10.02 12.27 -25.55
CA THR A 269 11.48 12.45 -25.75
C THR A 269 11.84 13.72 -26.54
N GLY A 270 10.84 14.51 -26.94
CA GLY A 270 10.94 15.72 -27.75
C GLY A 270 10.63 15.51 -29.23
N SER A 271 11.01 14.36 -29.81
CA SER A 271 10.80 14.04 -31.23
C SER A 271 9.97 12.77 -31.49
N CYS A 272 9.87 11.87 -30.50
CA CYS A 272 9.03 10.69 -30.50
C CYS A 272 8.53 10.41 -29.06
N PHE A 273 7.67 9.42 -28.88
CA PHE A 273 7.32 8.93 -27.53
C PHE A 273 7.91 7.53 -27.29
N ARG A 274 8.14 7.22 -26.01
CA ARG A 274 8.48 5.88 -25.55
C ARG A 274 7.54 5.44 -24.45
N SER A 275 7.38 4.14 -24.31
CA SER A 275 6.70 3.58 -23.14
C SER A 275 7.47 3.91 -21.87
N TYR A 276 6.71 4.24 -20.84
CA TYR A 276 7.23 4.30 -19.49
C TYR A 276 7.40 2.83 -19.03
N LEU A 277 8.52 2.43 -18.38
CA LEU A 277 8.86 1.00 -18.11
C LEU A 277 8.98 0.53 -16.64
N ASN A 278 7.94 0.07 -15.96
CA ASN A 278 7.87 -0.70 -14.68
C ASN A 278 9.12 -1.41 -14.12
N THR A 279 9.27 -1.57 -12.80
CA THR A 279 9.68 -2.90 -12.28
C THR A 279 8.42 -3.61 -11.85
N ASP A 280 8.40 -4.94 -11.80
CA ASP A 280 7.21 -5.73 -11.44
C ASP A 280 6.53 -5.25 -10.15
N THR A 281 7.30 -4.67 -9.22
CA THR A 281 6.82 -4.23 -7.91
C THR A 281 6.76 -2.70 -7.73
N SER A 282 7.20 -1.89 -8.70
CA SER A 282 7.18 -0.41 -8.60
C SER A 282 5.94 0.22 -9.22
N GLY A 283 5.77 1.53 -9.01
CA GLY A 283 4.59 2.26 -9.50
C GLY A 283 3.30 1.87 -8.78
N ARG A 284 2.17 2.48 -9.18
CA ARG A 284 0.88 2.18 -8.53
C ARG A 284 0.31 0.81 -8.91
N GLY A 285 0.74 0.25 -10.05
CA GLY A 285 0.12 -0.94 -10.63
C GLY A 285 -1.14 -0.61 -11.45
N GLU A 286 -1.77 -1.65 -11.97
CA GLU A 286 -2.97 -1.56 -12.78
C GLU A 286 -4.18 -2.05 -11.97
N ASP A 287 -5.18 -1.19 -11.75
CA ASP A 287 -6.38 -1.59 -11.02
C ASP A 287 -7.39 -2.28 -11.94
N CYS A 288 -7.87 -3.42 -11.48
CA CYS A 288 -8.84 -4.26 -12.14
C CYS A 288 -10.10 -4.36 -11.27
N THR A 289 -11.25 -3.88 -11.76
CA THR A 289 -12.53 -4.12 -11.07
C THR A 289 -12.77 -5.63 -11.03
N ARG A 290 -13.03 -6.17 -9.82
CA ARG A 290 -13.26 -7.60 -9.63
C ARG A 290 -14.49 -8.04 -10.41
N ILE A 291 -14.40 -9.15 -11.14
CA ILE A 291 -15.54 -9.65 -11.92
C ILE A 291 -16.73 -10.03 -11.03
N THR A 292 -16.48 -10.37 -9.77
CA THR A 292 -17.52 -10.68 -8.78
C THR A 292 -18.45 -9.50 -8.49
N VAL A 293 -18.03 -8.27 -8.78
CA VAL A 293 -18.89 -7.05 -8.68
C VAL A 293 -20.04 -7.09 -9.68
N VAL A 294 -19.87 -7.75 -10.83
CA VAL A 294 -20.85 -7.78 -11.92
C VAL A 294 -21.51 -9.14 -12.13
N LYS A 295 -21.21 -10.12 -11.25
CA LYS A 295 -21.66 -11.52 -11.41
C LYS A 295 -23.17 -11.69 -11.53
N ASP A 296 -23.95 -10.82 -10.87
CA ASP A 296 -25.41 -10.90 -10.85
C ASP A 296 -26.04 -10.42 -12.17
N PHE A 297 -25.29 -9.68 -12.99
CA PHE A 297 -25.69 -9.24 -14.32
C PHE A 297 -25.23 -10.20 -15.42
N ILE A 298 -24.39 -11.19 -15.09
CA ILE A 298 -23.83 -12.15 -16.03
C ILE A 298 -24.45 -13.53 -15.75
N PRO A 299 -25.35 -14.03 -16.61
CA PRO A 299 -25.95 -15.34 -16.44
C PRO A 299 -24.87 -16.44 -16.45
N GLN A 300 -25.09 -17.51 -15.71
CA GLN A 300 -24.20 -18.67 -15.77
C GLN A 300 -24.39 -19.35 -17.13
N PHE A 301 -23.35 -19.28 -17.97
CA PHE A 301 -23.33 -19.96 -19.25
C PHE A 301 -22.95 -21.42 -19.02
N ILE A 302 -23.78 -22.34 -19.48
CA ILE A 302 -23.53 -23.78 -19.48
C ILE A 302 -23.48 -24.17 -20.97
N GLY A 303 -22.29 -24.52 -21.45
CA GLY A 303 -22.07 -24.94 -22.83
C GLY A 303 -22.50 -26.39 -23.07
N THR A 304 -22.51 -26.81 -24.33
CA THR A 304 -22.63 -28.24 -24.70
C THR A 304 -21.34 -28.98 -24.38
N GLU A 305 -20.20 -28.31 -24.44
CA GLU A 305 -18.93 -28.84 -23.92
C GLU A 305 -19.05 -29.01 -22.40
N GLY A 306 -19.01 -30.26 -21.96
CA GLY A 306 -19.09 -30.63 -20.57
C GLY A 306 -17.79 -30.31 -19.83
N ALA A 307 -17.91 -29.87 -18.58
CA ALA A 307 -16.78 -29.58 -17.72
C ALA A 307 -16.96 -30.27 -16.37
N VAL A 308 -15.86 -30.73 -15.77
CA VAL A 308 -15.79 -31.21 -14.39
C VAL A 308 -14.83 -30.34 -13.58
N ALA A 309 -15.20 -30.04 -12.35
CA ALA A 309 -14.42 -29.26 -11.41
C ALA A 309 -14.54 -29.82 -9.99
N LEU A 310 -13.53 -29.59 -9.19
CA LEU A 310 -13.51 -29.92 -7.76
C LEU A 310 -13.66 -28.63 -6.95
N GLY A 311 -14.31 -28.71 -5.79
CA GLY A 311 -14.51 -27.55 -4.92
C GLY A 311 -13.20 -26.95 -4.41
N ARG A 312 -12.13 -27.75 -4.32
CA ARG A 312 -10.78 -27.35 -3.90
C ARG A 312 -9.71 -28.07 -4.70
N THR A 313 -8.49 -27.55 -4.66
CA THR A 313 -7.31 -28.20 -5.26
C THR A 313 -6.61 -29.16 -4.30
N HIS A 314 -6.90 -29.07 -3.00
CA HIS A 314 -6.34 -29.92 -1.94
C HIS A 314 -7.42 -30.37 -0.96
N TYR A 315 -7.31 -31.61 -0.48
CA TYR A 315 -8.25 -32.20 0.48
C TYR A 315 -7.50 -32.97 1.57
N ALA A 316 -8.03 -32.95 2.79
CA ALA A 316 -7.52 -33.75 3.90
C ALA A 316 -8.00 -35.22 3.83
N CYS A 317 -7.33 -36.12 4.56
CA CYS A 317 -7.66 -37.55 4.62
C CYS A 317 -9.01 -37.88 5.33
N ASP A 318 -9.72 -36.88 5.84
CA ASP A 318 -11.03 -37.00 6.50
C ASP A 318 -12.07 -36.05 5.91
N ASP A 319 -11.79 -35.56 4.70
CA ASP A 319 -12.55 -34.51 4.05
C ASP A 319 -13.67 -35.04 3.15
N LEU A 320 -14.48 -34.13 2.62
CA LEU A 320 -15.44 -34.41 1.57
C LEU A 320 -14.95 -33.82 0.24
N LEU A 321 -14.75 -34.68 -0.75
CA LEU A 321 -14.43 -34.29 -2.12
C LEU A 321 -15.69 -33.76 -2.80
N ASP A 322 -15.82 -32.43 -2.85
CA ASP A 322 -16.90 -31.74 -3.56
C ASP A 322 -16.64 -31.74 -5.08
N ILE A 323 -17.61 -32.25 -5.85
CA ILE A 323 -17.50 -32.42 -7.30
C ILE A 323 -18.63 -31.65 -7.99
N HIS A 324 -18.29 -30.93 -9.04
CA HIS A 324 -19.21 -30.20 -9.88
C HIS A 324 -19.03 -30.59 -11.35
N VAL A 325 -20.14 -30.81 -12.05
CA VAL A 325 -20.15 -30.98 -13.51
C VAL A 325 -21.11 -29.97 -14.12
N THR A 326 -20.72 -29.32 -15.21
CA THR A 326 -21.61 -28.47 -16.01
C THR A 326 -21.64 -28.98 -17.43
N ASP A 327 -22.83 -29.35 -17.89
CA ASP A 327 -23.08 -29.83 -19.25
C ASP A 327 -24.54 -29.56 -19.64
N SER A 328 -24.75 -28.71 -20.64
CA SER A 328 -26.10 -28.32 -21.07
C SER A 328 -26.85 -29.46 -21.78
N ASP A 329 -26.14 -30.42 -22.37
CA ASP A 329 -26.74 -31.56 -23.07
C ASP A 329 -27.43 -32.52 -22.09
N LEU A 330 -26.99 -32.50 -20.82
CA LEU A 330 -27.56 -33.31 -19.75
C LEU A 330 -28.71 -32.63 -18.99
N THR A 331 -29.16 -31.45 -19.43
CA THR A 331 -30.28 -30.74 -18.81
C THR A 331 -31.52 -31.65 -18.66
N GLY A 332 -32.04 -31.75 -17.43
CA GLY A 332 -33.25 -32.53 -17.11
C GLY A 332 -33.02 -34.03 -16.95
N THR A 333 -31.77 -34.50 -16.97
CA THR A 333 -31.43 -35.92 -16.70
C THR A 333 -31.54 -36.29 -15.22
N GLY A 334 -31.50 -35.31 -14.32
CA GLY A 334 -31.70 -35.47 -12.88
C GLY A 334 -30.47 -36.01 -12.12
N MET A 335 -29.85 -37.11 -12.56
CA MET A 335 -28.61 -37.62 -11.97
C MET A 335 -27.64 -38.13 -13.01
N ILE A 336 -26.36 -37.92 -12.74
CA ILE A 336 -25.22 -38.42 -13.54
C ILE A 336 -24.21 -39.12 -12.62
N SER A 337 -23.25 -39.82 -13.21
CA SER A 337 -22.16 -40.46 -12.47
C SER A 337 -20.81 -40.09 -13.04
N VAL A 338 -19.83 -39.88 -12.18
CA VAL A 338 -18.41 -39.66 -12.55
C VAL A 338 -17.54 -40.77 -11.98
N ALA A 339 -16.48 -41.12 -12.70
CA ALA A 339 -15.47 -42.06 -12.24
C ALA A 339 -14.42 -41.30 -11.41
N ILE A 340 -13.94 -41.90 -10.33
CA ILE A 340 -12.95 -41.31 -9.44
C ILE A 340 -11.83 -42.33 -9.24
N GLY A 341 -10.59 -41.90 -9.36
CA GLY A 341 -9.42 -42.72 -9.09
C GLY A 341 -8.43 -41.98 -8.20
N SER A 342 -7.64 -42.71 -7.42
CA SER A 342 -6.50 -42.16 -6.71
C SER A 342 -5.20 -42.80 -7.20
N SER A 343 -4.10 -42.06 -7.12
CA SER A 343 -2.80 -42.52 -7.60
C SER A 343 -2.23 -43.73 -6.84
N ASN A 344 -2.76 -44.05 -5.66
CA ASN A 344 -2.41 -45.27 -4.92
C ASN A 344 -3.17 -46.53 -5.39
N GLY A 345 -4.09 -46.37 -6.35
CA GLY A 345 -4.81 -47.46 -6.99
C GLY A 345 -6.24 -47.69 -6.49
N ASP A 346 -6.78 -46.79 -5.66
CA ASP A 346 -8.21 -46.85 -5.30
C ASP A 346 -9.10 -46.29 -6.41
N SER A 347 -10.35 -46.77 -6.49
CA SER A 347 -11.28 -46.35 -7.54
C SER A 347 -12.73 -46.42 -7.09
N GLU A 348 -13.45 -45.33 -7.30
CA GLU A 348 -14.83 -45.13 -6.86
C GLU A 348 -15.74 -44.54 -7.96
N THR A 349 -17.03 -44.47 -7.68
CA THR A 349 -18.01 -43.76 -8.52
C THR A 349 -18.86 -42.87 -7.64
N ALA A 350 -18.98 -41.59 -8.01
CA ALA A 350 -19.87 -40.65 -7.32
C ALA A 350 -21.10 -40.35 -8.19
N ALA A 351 -22.26 -40.32 -7.54
CA ALA A 351 -23.50 -39.83 -8.14
C ALA A 351 -23.62 -38.32 -7.91
N LEU A 352 -23.88 -37.57 -8.97
CA LEU A 352 -24.08 -36.12 -8.93
C LEU A 352 -25.54 -35.83 -9.30
N SER A 353 -26.20 -34.99 -8.50
CA SER A 353 -27.58 -34.56 -8.73
C SER A 353 -27.63 -33.23 -9.46
N GLU A 354 -28.56 -33.08 -10.39
CA GLU A 354 -28.82 -31.83 -11.07
C GLU A 354 -29.34 -30.77 -10.09
N GLU A 355 -28.78 -29.56 -10.15
CA GLU A 355 -29.17 -28.46 -9.28
C GLU A 355 -30.53 -27.88 -9.73
N GLU A 356 -31.53 -27.85 -8.85
CA GLU A 356 -32.88 -27.37 -9.17
C GLU A 356 -32.92 -25.93 -9.70
N SER A 357 -31.95 -25.10 -9.29
CA SER A 357 -31.86 -23.70 -9.69
C SER A 357 -31.02 -23.46 -10.95
N LYS A 358 -30.31 -24.49 -11.44
CA LYS A 358 -29.31 -24.39 -12.52
C LYS A 358 -29.30 -25.67 -13.36
N ALA A 359 -30.26 -25.75 -14.27
CA ALA A 359 -30.38 -26.83 -15.25
C ALA A 359 -29.04 -27.07 -15.98
N GLY A 360 -28.62 -28.33 -16.11
CA GLY A 360 -27.32 -28.71 -16.68
C GLY A 360 -26.11 -28.52 -15.76
N THR A 361 -26.31 -28.15 -14.49
CA THR A 361 -25.27 -28.19 -13.44
C THR A 361 -25.55 -29.33 -12.48
N PHE A 362 -24.53 -30.12 -12.16
CA PHE A 362 -24.62 -31.27 -11.28
C PHE A 362 -23.60 -31.15 -10.16
N SER A 363 -24.00 -31.51 -8.95
CA SER A 363 -23.10 -31.52 -7.80
C SER A 363 -23.29 -32.76 -6.93
N GLY A 364 -22.23 -33.15 -6.23
CA GLY A 364 -22.20 -34.29 -5.34
C GLY A 364 -20.89 -34.34 -4.55
N THR A 365 -20.83 -35.25 -3.59
CA THR A 365 -19.66 -35.40 -2.71
C THR A 365 -19.31 -36.87 -2.53
N ILE A 366 -18.04 -37.16 -2.27
CA ILE A 366 -17.56 -38.46 -1.79
C ILE A 366 -16.55 -38.25 -0.65
N PRO A 367 -16.54 -39.07 0.41
CA PRO A 367 -15.51 -38.98 1.45
C PRO A 367 -14.12 -39.30 0.90
N VAL A 368 -13.13 -38.52 1.32
CA VAL A 368 -11.71 -38.86 1.18
C VAL A 368 -11.30 -39.62 2.44
N GLY A 369 -10.71 -40.79 2.29
CA GLY A 369 -10.27 -41.63 3.40
C GLY A 369 -8.75 -41.81 3.42
N GLY A 370 -8.17 -41.85 4.62
CA GLY A 370 -6.75 -42.21 4.82
C GLY A 370 -6.52 -43.69 5.12
N GLY A 371 -7.48 -44.56 4.80
CA GLY A 371 -7.47 -46.00 5.06
C GLY A 371 -6.73 -46.81 3.99
N PRO A 372 -6.74 -48.14 4.10
CA PRO A 372 -6.20 -49.00 3.04
C PRO A 372 -7.13 -48.98 1.81
N VAL A 373 -6.53 -48.97 0.61
CA VAL A 373 -7.22 -49.03 -0.69
C VAL A 373 -8.33 -50.09 -0.72
N MET A 374 -9.56 -49.68 -1.04
CA MET A 374 -10.76 -50.52 -1.05
C MET A 374 -11.74 -50.10 -2.17
N PRO A 375 -11.51 -50.53 -3.42
CA PRO A 375 -12.31 -50.10 -4.55
C PRO A 375 -13.80 -50.46 -4.46
N GLY A 376 -14.66 -49.51 -4.82
CA GLY A 376 -16.11 -49.60 -4.84
C GLY A 376 -16.77 -49.54 -3.46
N ASN A 377 -16.10 -48.99 -2.44
CA ASN A 377 -16.63 -48.90 -1.08
C ASN A 377 -17.43 -47.61 -0.81
N GLY A 378 -17.41 -46.64 -1.75
CA GLY A 378 -18.06 -45.34 -1.61
C GLY A 378 -17.25 -44.27 -0.87
N ALA A 379 -15.94 -44.46 -0.70
CA ALA A 379 -14.98 -43.48 -0.18
C ALA A 379 -13.67 -43.60 -0.95
N ILE A 380 -13.11 -42.48 -1.42
CA ILE A 380 -11.84 -42.51 -2.16
C ILE A 380 -10.67 -42.52 -1.19
N GLU A 381 -9.96 -43.65 -1.10
CA GLU A 381 -8.83 -43.84 -0.20
C GLU A 381 -7.54 -43.26 -0.82
N ALA A 382 -6.91 -42.31 -0.13
CA ALA A 382 -5.74 -41.56 -0.57
C ALA A 382 -4.84 -41.20 0.62
N ALA A 383 -3.52 -41.25 0.42
CA ALA A 383 -2.52 -40.85 1.39
C ALA A 383 -1.98 -39.44 1.08
N HIS A 384 -1.29 -38.82 2.06
CA HIS A 384 -0.61 -37.54 1.85
C HIS A 384 0.38 -37.64 0.66
N GLY A 385 0.21 -36.75 -0.32
CA GLY A 385 0.97 -36.70 -1.57
C GLY A 385 0.31 -37.43 -2.75
N ASP A 386 -0.77 -38.18 -2.55
CA ASP A 386 -1.50 -38.84 -3.63
C ASP A 386 -2.37 -37.83 -4.41
N LEU A 387 -2.56 -38.08 -5.70
CA LEU A 387 -3.54 -37.37 -6.53
C LEU A 387 -4.86 -38.13 -6.56
N ILE A 388 -5.98 -37.38 -6.58
CA ILE A 388 -7.32 -37.87 -6.92
C ILE A 388 -7.70 -37.28 -8.28
N ASP A 389 -8.09 -38.13 -9.22
CA ASP A 389 -8.60 -37.77 -10.53
C ASP A 389 -10.10 -38.07 -10.59
N VAL A 390 -10.90 -37.10 -11.03
CA VAL A 390 -12.33 -37.25 -11.31
C VAL A 390 -12.57 -37.09 -12.80
N THR A 391 -13.06 -38.14 -13.45
CA THR A 391 -13.29 -38.20 -14.89
C THR A 391 -14.78 -38.18 -15.20
N TYR A 392 -15.18 -37.18 -15.99
CA TYR A 392 -16.48 -37.05 -16.64
C TYR A 392 -16.34 -37.37 -18.13
N VAL A 393 -17.28 -38.13 -18.69
CA VAL A 393 -17.29 -38.46 -20.13
C VAL A 393 -18.35 -37.63 -20.82
N ASP A 394 -17.92 -36.60 -21.54
CA ASP A 394 -18.78 -35.74 -22.35
C ASP A 394 -19.18 -36.45 -23.65
N ALA A 395 -20.49 -36.66 -23.82
CA ALA A 395 -21.04 -37.33 -24.99
C ALA A 395 -21.04 -36.45 -26.25
N ASN A 396 -20.97 -35.12 -26.11
CA ASN A 396 -21.02 -34.15 -27.21
C ASN A 396 -20.35 -32.82 -26.82
N ASP A 397 -19.09 -32.66 -27.21
CA ASP A 397 -18.25 -31.49 -26.92
C ASP A 397 -18.65 -30.19 -27.65
N GLY A 398 -19.76 -30.19 -28.40
CA GLY A 398 -20.17 -29.08 -29.26
C GLY A 398 -19.27 -28.84 -30.49
N ALA A 399 -18.21 -29.63 -30.68
CA ALA A 399 -17.33 -29.62 -31.84
C ALA A 399 -17.52 -30.85 -32.75
N GLY A 400 -18.45 -31.75 -32.39
CA GLY A 400 -18.81 -32.93 -33.17
C GLY A 400 -17.97 -34.17 -32.84
N HIS A 401 -17.19 -34.13 -31.75
CA HIS A 401 -16.59 -35.32 -31.16
C HIS A 401 -17.51 -35.86 -30.05
N GLY A 402 -17.59 -37.18 -29.94
CA GLY A 402 -18.40 -37.83 -28.90
C GLY A 402 -17.53 -38.69 -28.00
N GLY A 403 -17.84 -38.70 -26.70
CA GLY A 403 -17.15 -39.49 -25.68
C GLY A 403 -15.80 -38.89 -25.29
N VAL A 404 -15.72 -37.58 -25.15
CA VAL A 404 -14.51 -36.86 -24.72
C VAL A 404 -14.37 -36.98 -23.20
N GLU A 405 -13.24 -37.48 -22.71
CA GLU A 405 -12.96 -37.52 -21.28
C GLU A 405 -12.46 -36.15 -20.79
N VAL A 406 -13.13 -35.62 -19.78
CA VAL A 406 -12.76 -34.38 -19.09
C VAL A 406 -12.40 -34.77 -17.66
N THR A 407 -11.21 -34.38 -17.20
CA THR A 407 -10.69 -34.77 -15.89
C THR A 407 -10.37 -33.55 -15.04
N ALA A 408 -10.72 -33.59 -13.76
CA ALA A 408 -10.28 -32.67 -12.74
C ALA A 408 -9.44 -33.41 -11.69
N THR A 409 -8.37 -32.79 -11.21
CA THR A 409 -7.42 -33.41 -10.28
C THR A 409 -7.28 -32.59 -9.00
N ALA A 410 -7.15 -33.26 -7.86
CA ALA A 410 -6.77 -32.65 -6.57
C ALA A 410 -5.65 -33.42 -5.88
N LEU A 411 -4.85 -32.72 -5.07
CA LEU A 411 -3.80 -33.32 -4.24
C LEU A 411 -4.35 -33.63 -2.84
N VAL A 412 -3.95 -34.76 -2.27
CA VAL A 412 -4.31 -35.13 -0.91
C VAL A 412 -3.21 -34.73 0.05
N ASP A 413 -3.57 -34.00 1.10
CA ASP A 413 -2.66 -33.57 2.14
C ASP A 413 -3.26 -33.81 3.53
N CYS A 414 -2.66 -34.75 4.25
CA CYS A 414 -3.15 -35.23 5.54
C CYS A 414 -2.29 -34.76 6.71
N LEU A 415 -1.31 -33.88 6.48
CA LEU A 415 -0.38 -33.42 7.49
C LEU A 415 -0.66 -31.96 7.84
N PRO A 416 -0.67 -31.58 9.13
CA PRO A 416 -0.71 -30.19 9.51
C PRO A 416 0.66 -29.51 9.35
N PRO A 417 0.68 -28.19 9.10
CA PRO A 417 1.92 -27.45 8.90
C PRO A 417 2.78 -27.45 10.16
N VAL A 418 4.09 -27.58 10.02
CA VAL A 418 5.04 -27.48 11.13
C VAL A 418 5.48 -26.03 11.33
N ILE A 419 5.04 -25.43 12.43
CA ILE A 419 5.40 -24.05 12.82
C ILE A 419 6.81 -24.01 13.44
N SER A 420 7.66 -23.09 12.97
CA SER A 420 9.00 -22.87 13.49
C SER A 420 9.41 -21.38 13.48
N GLY A 421 10.47 -21.03 14.20
CA GLY A 421 11.09 -19.70 14.13
C GLY A 421 10.24 -18.54 14.68
N VAL A 422 9.35 -18.80 15.64
CA VAL A 422 8.49 -17.77 16.26
C VAL A 422 9.35 -16.75 17.01
N THR A 423 9.36 -15.52 16.53
CA THR A 423 10.19 -14.40 17.04
C THR A 423 9.45 -13.06 16.89
N LEU A 424 9.94 -12.02 17.57
CA LEU A 424 9.51 -10.63 17.33
C LEU A 424 10.41 -10.04 16.26
N ALA A 425 9.83 -9.63 15.13
CA ALA A 425 10.51 -8.87 14.09
C ALA A 425 10.62 -7.38 14.44
N TYR A 426 9.64 -6.86 15.19
CA TYR A 426 9.60 -5.48 15.66
C TYR A 426 8.88 -5.40 17.01
N LEU A 427 9.33 -4.47 17.86
CA LEU A 427 8.75 -4.18 19.16
C LEU A 427 8.85 -2.67 19.42
N GLY A 428 7.70 -2.00 19.43
CA GLY A 428 7.53 -0.60 19.79
C GLY A 428 6.55 -0.45 20.96
N GLY A 429 6.36 0.79 21.44
CA GLY A 429 5.56 1.01 22.64
C GLY A 429 4.06 0.77 22.48
N THR A 430 3.55 0.83 21.25
CA THR A 430 2.12 0.63 20.92
C THR A 430 1.88 -0.43 19.85
N GLN A 431 2.94 -1.07 19.36
CA GLN A 431 2.89 -2.03 18.27
C GLN A 431 3.97 -3.11 18.45
N ALA A 432 3.68 -4.34 18.02
CA ALA A 432 4.67 -5.40 17.88
C ALA A 432 4.44 -6.18 16.60
N THR A 433 5.49 -6.75 16.03
CA THR A 433 5.37 -7.61 14.84
C THR A 433 5.96 -8.98 15.14
N VAL A 434 5.15 -10.03 14.99
CA VAL A 434 5.55 -11.42 15.19
C VAL A 434 5.86 -12.05 13.84
N ARG A 435 7.00 -12.74 13.76
CA ARG A 435 7.45 -13.49 12.58
C ARG A 435 7.60 -14.96 12.92
N PHE A 436 7.18 -15.82 12.00
CA PHE A 436 7.41 -17.28 12.07
C PHE A 436 7.41 -17.90 10.67
N SER A 437 7.67 -19.19 10.58
CA SER A 437 7.65 -19.95 9.33
C SER A 437 6.91 -21.27 9.47
N THR A 438 6.41 -21.77 8.35
CA THR A 438 5.83 -23.11 8.20
C THR A 438 6.62 -23.86 7.13
N ASP A 439 6.69 -25.19 7.25
CA ASP A 439 7.34 -26.06 6.26
C ASP A 439 6.54 -26.18 4.96
N GLU A 440 5.26 -25.83 5.00
CA GLU A 440 4.36 -25.74 3.86
C GLU A 440 3.54 -24.44 3.84
N SER A 441 2.80 -24.22 2.75
CA SER A 441 2.00 -23.01 2.57
C SER A 441 0.77 -23.01 3.48
N ALA A 442 0.71 -22.06 4.41
CA ALA A 442 -0.37 -21.97 5.38
C ALA A 442 -0.90 -20.53 5.55
N ARG A 443 -2.13 -20.40 6.03
CA ARG A 443 -2.70 -19.13 6.52
C ARG A 443 -2.38 -18.97 8.00
N PRO A 444 -1.69 -17.89 8.40
CA PRO A 444 -1.35 -17.66 9.79
C PRO A 444 -2.51 -16.98 10.54
N SER A 445 -2.66 -17.31 11.82
CA SER A 445 -3.43 -16.52 12.79
C SER A 445 -2.66 -16.43 14.10
N LEU A 446 -2.98 -15.41 14.89
CA LEU A 446 -2.29 -15.10 16.14
C LEU A 446 -3.32 -14.68 17.17
N SER A 447 -3.17 -15.21 18.39
CA SER A 447 -3.92 -14.80 19.58
C SER A 447 -2.99 -14.01 20.51
N HIS A 448 -3.46 -12.88 21.05
CA HIS A 448 -2.70 -12.09 22.03
C HIS A 448 -3.61 -11.49 23.10
N GLY A 449 -3.03 -11.18 24.26
CA GLY A 449 -3.70 -10.49 25.35
C GLY A 449 -2.79 -10.29 26.56
N LEU A 450 -3.39 -9.91 27.69
CA LEU A 450 -2.66 -9.67 28.95
C LEU A 450 -2.44 -10.96 29.74
N ASP A 451 -3.15 -12.03 29.38
CA ASP A 451 -3.00 -13.37 29.93
C ASP A 451 -2.93 -14.44 28.83
N CYS A 452 -2.29 -15.57 29.14
CA CYS A 452 -2.25 -16.74 28.25
C CYS A 452 -3.64 -17.40 28.23
N GLY A 453 -4.46 -17.05 27.22
CA GLY A 453 -5.84 -17.52 27.08
C GLY A 453 -6.78 -16.54 26.38
N ASP A 454 -6.38 -15.28 26.23
CA ASP A 454 -7.14 -14.28 25.49
C ASP A 454 -7.11 -14.56 23.98
N VAL A 455 -8.29 -14.46 23.36
CA VAL A 455 -8.49 -14.70 21.92
C VAL A 455 -8.97 -13.43 21.25
N MET A 456 -8.02 -12.60 20.83
CA MET A 456 -8.23 -11.65 19.74
C MET A 456 -7.56 -12.25 18.51
N GLU A 457 -8.34 -12.87 17.62
CA GLU A 457 -7.83 -13.37 16.35
C GLU A 457 -7.54 -12.19 15.41
N GLY A 458 -6.29 -12.04 15.01
CA GLY A 458 -5.93 -11.14 13.91
C GLY A 458 -6.53 -11.60 12.57
N ALA A 459 -6.72 -10.67 11.64
CA ALA A 459 -7.18 -10.99 10.28
C ALA A 459 -6.22 -12.00 9.61
N PRO A 460 -6.72 -13.05 8.95
CA PRO A 460 -5.89 -14.08 8.34
C PRO A 460 -5.01 -13.49 7.22
N GLY A 461 -3.71 -13.79 7.27
CA GLY A 461 -2.78 -13.46 6.19
C GLY A 461 -2.95 -14.37 4.95
N PRO A 462 -2.26 -14.08 3.83
CA PRO A 462 -2.27 -14.96 2.66
C PRO A 462 -1.58 -16.31 2.96
N PHE A 463 -1.83 -17.31 2.12
CA PHE A 463 -1.10 -18.59 2.14
C PHE A 463 0.36 -18.39 1.74
N ARG A 464 1.30 -18.77 2.61
CA ARG A 464 2.76 -18.69 2.39
C ARG A 464 3.51 -19.54 3.40
N THR A 465 4.83 -19.66 3.26
CA THR A 465 5.71 -20.35 4.23
C THR A 465 6.38 -19.41 5.23
N GLN A 466 6.42 -18.10 4.94
CA GLN A 466 6.95 -17.08 5.86
C GLN A 466 5.85 -16.14 6.30
N HIS A 467 5.68 -15.99 7.61
CA HIS A 467 4.56 -15.27 8.21
C HIS A 467 5.04 -14.08 9.00
N GLU A 468 4.33 -12.97 8.86
CA GLU A 468 4.51 -11.74 9.62
C GLU A 468 3.15 -11.17 9.98
N ILE A 469 2.91 -10.94 11.27
CA ILE A 469 1.64 -10.41 11.82
C ILE A 469 1.96 -9.22 12.73
N SER A 470 1.35 -8.07 12.43
CA SER A 470 1.44 -6.87 13.26
C SER A 470 0.30 -6.79 14.27
N LEU A 471 0.66 -6.56 15.53
CA LEU A 471 -0.20 -6.24 16.66
C LEU A 471 -0.16 -4.72 16.87
N ASN A 472 -1.31 -4.05 16.82
CA ASN A 472 -1.44 -2.60 16.98
C ASN A 472 -2.29 -2.26 18.20
N GLY A 473 -2.18 -1.02 18.69
CA GLY A 473 -3.03 -0.53 19.78
C GLY A 473 -2.67 -1.13 21.14
N LEU A 474 -1.40 -1.52 21.31
CA LEU A 474 -0.87 -1.99 22.56
C LEU A 474 -0.65 -0.80 23.52
N GLU A 475 -0.74 -1.06 24.82
CA GLU A 475 -0.40 -0.09 25.84
C GLU A 475 1.12 -0.10 26.07
N PRO A 476 1.77 1.06 26.24
CA PRO A 476 3.16 1.15 26.68
C PRO A 476 3.44 0.44 28.00
N GLU A 477 4.68 0.03 28.21
CA GLU A 477 5.17 -0.58 29.47
C GLU A 477 4.35 -1.80 29.94
N THR A 478 3.68 -2.47 29.00
CA THR A 478 2.71 -3.53 29.28
C THR A 478 3.20 -4.86 28.75
N THR A 479 3.07 -5.91 29.57
CA THR A 479 3.47 -7.27 29.18
C THR A 479 2.31 -7.99 28.50
N TYR A 480 2.55 -8.46 27.29
CA TYR A 480 1.59 -9.22 26.49
C TYR A 480 2.04 -10.68 26.35
N TYR A 481 1.05 -11.56 26.20
CA TYR A 481 1.22 -12.98 25.89
C TYR A 481 0.62 -13.27 24.52
N PHE A 482 1.24 -14.15 23.74
CA PHE A 482 0.71 -14.55 22.44
C PHE A 482 0.98 -16.02 22.08
N SER A 483 0.16 -16.55 21.17
CA SER A 483 0.36 -17.85 20.52
C SER A 483 0.06 -17.73 19.03
N VAL A 484 0.63 -18.61 18.22
CA VAL A 484 0.42 -18.62 16.76
C VAL A 484 -0.24 -19.91 16.31
N LYS A 485 -1.09 -19.81 15.31
CA LYS A 485 -1.76 -20.93 14.64
C LYS A 485 -1.58 -20.80 13.14
N ALA A 486 -1.52 -21.93 12.44
CA ALA A 486 -1.42 -21.99 11.00
C ALA A 486 -2.41 -23.02 10.47
N ARG A 487 -3.03 -22.73 9.32
CA ARG A 487 -3.91 -23.65 8.59
C ARG A 487 -3.42 -23.80 7.15
N ASP A 488 -3.12 -25.00 6.68
CA ASP A 488 -2.73 -25.23 5.28
C ASP A 488 -3.92 -25.11 4.30
N ILE A 489 -3.65 -25.37 3.02
CA ILE A 489 -4.63 -25.27 1.93
C ILE A 489 -5.67 -26.42 1.94
N ALA A 490 -5.31 -27.60 2.46
CA ALA A 490 -6.22 -28.73 2.65
C ALA A 490 -7.14 -28.55 3.86
N GLY A 491 -6.76 -27.67 4.79
CA GLY A 491 -7.52 -27.31 5.98
C GLY A 491 -6.95 -27.87 7.28
N ASN A 492 -5.82 -28.61 7.27
CA ASN A 492 -5.21 -29.09 8.51
C ASN A 492 -4.64 -27.91 9.30
N THR A 493 -4.59 -28.05 10.63
CA THR A 493 -4.19 -26.94 11.52
C THR A 493 -3.12 -27.34 12.52
N ALA A 494 -2.18 -26.43 12.76
CA ALA A 494 -1.20 -26.54 13.83
C ALA A 494 -1.16 -25.26 14.69
N SER A 495 -0.72 -25.40 15.93
CA SER A 495 -0.51 -24.29 16.87
C SER A 495 0.86 -24.38 17.53
N SER A 496 1.45 -23.22 17.82
CA SER A 496 2.66 -23.08 18.63
C SER A 496 2.41 -22.06 19.74
N ASP A 497 2.39 -22.57 20.96
CA ASP A 497 2.10 -21.84 22.21
C ASP A 497 3.28 -21.94 23.21
N ASN A 498 4.50 -22.14 22.70
CA ASN A 498 5.71 -22.31 23.51
C ASN A 498 5.59 -23.46 24.55
N GLY A 499 4.94 -24.57 24.18
CA GLY A 499 4.75 -25.71 25.08
C GLY A 499 3.71 -25.45 26.17
N GLY A 500 2.68 -24.67 25.86
CA GLY A 500 1.60 -24.26 26.77
C GLY A 500 1.91 -23.04 27.64
N ALA A 501 3.09 -22.41 27.50
CA ALA A 501 3.49 -21.25 28.30
C ALA A 501 3.15 -19.89 27.65
N CYS A 502 2.71 -19.89 26.40
CA CYS A 502 2.68 -18.72 25.51
C CYS A 502 4.07 -18.09 25.29
N TYR A 503 4.19 -17.30 24.23
CA TYR A 503 5.29 -16.36 24.05
C TYR A 503 4.95 -15.06 24.77
N THR A 504 5.94 -14.28 25.20
CA THR A 504 5.71 -13.01 25.92
C THR A 504 6.66 -11.92 25.46
N PHE A 505 6.20 -10.67 25.54
CA PHE A 505 6.99 -9.46 25.34
C PHE A 505 6.42 -8.31 26.17
N THR A 506 7.27 -7.31 26.47
CA THR A 506 6.87 -6.09 27.17
C THR A 506 7.10 -4.90 26.25
N THR A 507 6.06 -4.11 25.99
CA THR A 507 6.18 -2.89 25.19
C THR A 507 7.06 -1.87 25.91
N PRO A 508 8.00 -1.19 25.22
CA PRO A 508 8.76 -0.09 25.81
C PRO A 508 7.89 1.16 25.97
N LEU A 509 8.36 2.15 26.75
CA LEU A 509 7.81 3.50 26.69
C LEU A 509 8.16 4.12 25.32
N PRO A 510 7.19 4.66 24.54
CA PRO A 510 7.48 5.29 23.26
C PRO A 510 8.41 6.50 23.43
N VAL A 511 9.54 6.52 22.72
CA VAL A 511 10.42 7.70 22.69
C VAL A 511 9.84 8.71 21.71
N ASN A 512 9.52 9.91 22.21
CA ASN A 512 9.17 11.02 21.33
C ASN A 512 10.45 11.60 20.70
N TYR A 513 10.64 11.36 19.39
CA TYR A 513 11.78 11.87 18.64
C TYR A 513 11.70 13.38 18.34
N LEU A 514 10.65 14.07 18.79
CA LEU A 514 10.41 15.51 18.61
C LEU A 514 10.58 15.95 17.16
N THR A 515 10.06 15.12 16.26
CA THR A 515 10.23 15.27 14.81
C THR A 515 8.91 15.02 14.11
N GLU A 516 8.55 15.96 13.25
CA GLU A 516 7.37 15.92 12.39
C GLU A 516 7.79 15.90 10.92
N VAL A 517 7.17 14.97 10.17
CA VAL A 517 7.26 14.85 8.72
C VAL A 517 5.97 15.40 8.13
N PHE A 518 6.11 16.32 7.19
CA PHE A 518 5.00 16.91 6.44
C PHE A 518 4.96 16.31 5.04
N ASP A 519 3.75 15.95 4.61
CA ASP A 519 3.45 15.40 3.28
C ASP A 519 1.98 15.65 2.90
N SER A 520 1.48 14.97 1.86
CA SER A 520 0.09 15.10 1.43
C SER A 520 -0.96 14.67 2.47
N ALA A 521 -0.60 13.84 3.45
CA ALA A 521 -1.46 13.37 4.53
C ALA A 521 -1.31 14.21 5.82
N ASN A 522 -0.09 14.69 6.11
CA ASN A 522 0.19 15.60 7.22
C ASN A 522 0.64 16.98 6.70
N THR A 523 -0.30 17.91 6.55
CA THR A 523 -0.02 19.24 6.00
C THR A 523 0.70 20.16 7.00
N VAL A 524 1.57 21.03 6.51
CA VAL A 524 2.31 22.02 7.33
C VAL A 524 1.37 22.93 8.14
N ASP A 525 1.49 22.85 9.47
CA ASP A 525 0.69 23.58 10.45
C ASP A 525 1.54 24.42 11.44
N LEU A 526 2.83 24.60 11.15
CA LEU A 526 3.79 25.34 11.99
C LEU A 526 3.93 26.84 11.67
N ARG A 527 3.11 27.41 10.77
CA ARG A 527 3.16 28.86 10.47
C ARG A 527 2.82 29.68 11.71
N HIS A 528 3.57 30.77 11.93
CA HIS A 528 3.40 31.63 13.11
C HIS A 528 3.50 30.87 14.44
N ARG A 529 4.47 29.97 14.55
CA ARG A 529 4.73 29.17 15.75
C ARG A 529 6.17 29.32 16.22
N MET A 530 6.37 29.14 17.52
CA MET A 530 7.67 29.10 18.17
C MET A 530 7.79 27.86 19.04
N LEU A 531 8.64 26.93 18.61
CA LEU A 531 9.01 25.74 19.36
C LEU A 531 10.17 26.08 20.29
N THR A 532 10.02 25.80 21.59
CA THR A 532 11.14 25.86 22.55
C THR A 532 11.42 24.46 23.08
N LEU A 533 12.69 24.08 23.07
CA LEU A 533 13.21 22.77 23.45
C LEU A 533 14.18 22.94 24.62
N TYR A 534 13.83 22.37 25.76
CA TYR A 534 14.65 22.38 26.98
C TYR A 534 15.42 21.06 27.08
N PRO A 535 16.75 21.07 27.26
CA PRO A 535 17.52 19.85 27.39
C PRO A 535 17.10 19.06 28.64
N THR A 536 16.97 17.74 28.50
CA THR A 536 16.65 16.82 29.59
C THR A 536 17.56 15.59 29.56
N ASP A 537 17.64 14.87 30.67
CA ASP A 537 18.37 13.59 30.74
C ASP A 537 17.49 12.38 30.36
N GLY A 538 16.26 12.63 29.88
CA GLY A 538 15.36 11.58 29.40
C GLY A 538 15.81 10.96 28.08
N ALA A 539 15.17 9.86 27.69
CA ALA A 539 15.47 9.17 26.43
C ALA A 539 15.32 10.10 25.20
N GLU A 540 14.31 10.99 25.24
CA GLU A 540 14.06 12.01 24.23
C GLU A 540 15.19 13.04 24.14
N GLY A 541 15.89 13.30 25.26
CA GLY A 541 16.94 14.30 25.40
C GLY A 541 16.45 15.76 25.48
N TYR A 542 15.18 16.01 25.19
CA TYR A 542 14.55 17.33 25.28
C TYR A 542 13.09 17.22 25.76
N ALA A 543 12.62 18.24 26.47
CA ALA A 543 11.21 18.55 26.65
C ALA A 543 10.83 19.72 25.73
N ALA A 544 9.64 19.67 25.13
CA ALA A 544 9.24 20.60 24.09
C ALA A 544 7.91 21.30 24.41
N CYS A 545 7.80 22.56 24.04
CA CYS A 545 6.56 23.32 24.08
C CYS A 545 6.44 24.23 22.86
N LEU A 546 5.22 24.66 22.55
CA LEU A 546 4.91 25.50 21.41
C LEU A 546 4.11 26.75 21.83
N GLU A 547 4.46 27.89 21.26
CA GLU A 547 3.76 29.17 21.42
C GLU A 547 3.45 29.81 20.05
N ASP A 548 2.56 30.81 20.04
CA ASP A 548 2.32 31.65 18.87
C ASP A 548 3.49 32.62 18.61
N ALA A 549 3.76 32.93 17.35
CA ALA A 549 4.83 33.84 16.95
C ALA A 549 4.41 34.80 15.84
N ASP A 550 4.43 36.10 16.14
CA ASP A 550 4.14 37.17 15.17
C ASP A 550 5.40 37.78 14.53
N ARG A 551 6.58 37.45 15.05
CA ARG A 551 7.88 37.98 14.59
C ARG A 551 9.03 37.06 14.95
N LEU A 552 10.14 37.22 14.25
CA LEU A 552 11.41 36.60 14.65
C LEU A 552 11.93 37.24 15.95
N PRO A 553 12.38 36.44 16.95
CA PRO A 553 12.90 36.96 18.22
C PRO A 553 14.14 37.85 18.08
N VAL A 554 15.00 37.55 17.11
CA VAL A 554 16.23 38.30 16.83
C VAL A 554 16.14 38.92 15.44
N ASP A 555 16.47 40.21 15.34
CA ASP A 555 16.47 40.93 14.07
C ASP A 555 17.54 40.37 13.11
N PRO A 556 17.15 39.85 11.92
CA PRO A 556 18.10 39.31 10.95
C PRO A 556 19.08 40.36 10.39
N GLY A 557 18.74 41.66 10.43
CA GLY A 557 19.56 42.74 9.89
C GLY A 557 20.89 42.95 10.61
N GLY A 558 21.02 42.43 11.84
CA GLY A 558 22.28 42.47 12.61
C GLY A 558 23.25 41.32 12.32
N GLY A 559 22.83 40.30 11.57
CA GLY A 559 23.64 39.10 11.30
C GLY A 559 24.59 39.24 10.11
N ALA A 560 25.68 38.49 10.12
CA ALA A 560 26.56 38.31 8.97
C ALA A 560 25.88 37.42 7.92
N ALA A 561 25.99 37.78 6.63
CA ALA A 561 25.42 37.00 5.55
C ALA A 561 26.14 35.64 5.39
N VAL A 562 25.37 34.57 5.25
CA VAL A 562 25.85 33.22 4.95
C VAL A 562 25.51 32.93 3.50
N VAL A 563 26.51 32.88 2.63
CA VAL A 563 26.31 32.64 1.20
C VAL A 563 26.26 31.14 0.93
N LEU A 564 25.12 30.67 0.44
CA LEU A 564 24.86 29.26 0.14
C LEU A 564 24.46 29.12 -1.34
N ALA A 565 25.07 28.15 -2.01
CA ALA A 565 24.58 27.67 -3.31
C ALA A 565 23.32 26.82 -3.10
N ASP A 566 22.65 26.48 -4.21
CA ASP A 566 21.64 25.42 -4.22
C ASP A 566 22.26 24.11 -3.72
N ASP A 567 21.60 23.43 -2.79
CA ASP A 567 22.13 22.27 -2.05
C ASP A 567 23.48 22.50 -1.34
N GLY A 568 23.90 23.76 -1.18
CA GLY A 568 25.20 24.12 -0.58
C GLY A 568 25.17 24.16 0.95
N PHE A 569 26.36 24.27 1.54
CA PHE A 569 26.52 24.47 2.99
C PHE A 569 27.68 25.42 3.31
N ALA A 570 27.66 25.99 4.51
CA ALA A 570 28.75 26.80 5.05
C ALA A 570 29.03 26.42 6.50
N GLN A 571 30.31 26.24 6.84
CA GLN A 571 30.73 25.99 8.21
C GLN A 571 30.87 27.32 8.97
N LEU A 572 30.27 27.40 10.16
CA LEU A 572 30.35 28.53 11.07
C LEU A 572 31.08 28.11 12.34
N THR A 573 32.08 28.90 12.75
CA THR A 573 32.86 28.68 13.97
C THR A 573 32.53 29.73 15.01
N LEU A 574 32.26 29.30 16.24
CA LEU A 574 31.92 30.19 17.35
C LEU A 574 33.17 30.82 17.95
N ALA A 575 33.10 32.12 18.21
CA ALA A 575 34.18 32.90 18.80
C ALA A 575 34.22 32.76 20.33
N GLY A 576 35.37 33.05 20.93
CA GLY A 576 35.51 33.17 22.40
C GLY A 576 35.41 31.85 23.17
N GLY A 577 35.56 30.70 22.50
CA GLY A 577 35.42 29.38 23.12
C GLY A 577 33.96 29.00 23.42
N ALA A 578 32.99 29.76 22.90
CA ALA A 578 31.58 29.44 23.01
C ALA A 578 31.26 28.11 22.29
N ALA A 579 30.27 27.39 22.80
CA ALA A 579 29.79 26.15 22.22
C ALA A 579 28.26 26.06 22.35
N VAL A 580 27.62 25.60 21.29
CA VAL A 580 26.20 25.20 21.33
C VAL A 580 26.11 23.74 21.79
N ARG A 581 25.01 23.37 22.45
CA ARG A 581 24.82 22.01 22.97
C ARG A 581 23.65 21.33 22.26
N LEU A 582 23.85 20.08 21.84
CA LEU A 582 22.80 19.23 21.27
C LEU A 582 22.94 17.82 21.84
N PHE A 583 21.87 17.31 22.48
CA PHE A 583 21.87 16.00 23.15
C PHE A 583 23.02 15.82 24.16
N GLY A 584 23.33 16.87 24.93
CA GLY A 584 24.41 16.88 25.92
C GLY A 584 25.82 17.09 25.35
N GLU A 585 26.02 16.99 24.04
CA GLU A 585 27.31 17.20 23.40
C GLU A 585 27.54 18.67 23.02
N SER A 586 28.78 19.14 23.14
CA SER A 586 29.17 20.54 22.91
C SER A 586 29.90 20.74 21.58
N PHE A 587 29.48 21.73 20.81
CA PHE A 587 29.99 22.02 19.47
C PHE A 587 30.47 23.47 19.35
N GLY A 588 31.76 23.66 19.09
CA GLY A 588 32.36 24.98 18.80
C GLY A 588 32.18 25.44 17.35
N ALA A 589 31.66 24.57 16.48
CA ALA A 589 31.34 24.88 15.08
C ALA A 589 30.18 23.99 14.61
N PHE A 590 29.46 24.44 13.59
CA PHE A 590 28.38 23.71 12.94
C PHE A 590 28.26 24.16 11.47
N PHE A 591 27.46 23.45 10.68
CA PHE A 591 27.21 23.75 9.27
C PHE A 591 25.78 24.24 9.08
N VAL A 592 25.61 25.39 8.43
CA VAL A 592 24.31 25.84 7.93
C VAL A 592 24.15 25.34 6.51
N ASN A 593 23.06 24.63 6.24
CA ASN A 593 22.80 23.96 4.98
C ASN A 593 21.64 24.67 4.25
N ALA A 594 21.74 24.78 2.92
CA ALA A 594 20.79 25.53 2.08
C ALA A 594 19.34 25.09 2.29
N ASN A 595 19.15 23.79 2.49
CA ASN A 595 17.86 23.11 2.66
C ASN A 595 17.34 23.18 4.10
N GLY A 596 17.38 24.37 4.72
CA GLY A 596 16.64 24.68 5.94
C GLY A 596 17.02 23.91 7.21
N ASN A 597 18.29 23.49 7.34
CA ASN A 597 18.77 22.75 8.51
C ASN A 597 20.20 23.11 8.92
N VAL A 598 20.56 22.74 10.15
CA VAL A 598 21.92 22.83 10.70
C VAL A 598 22.42 21.45 11.09
N SER A 599 23.65 21.12 10.71
CA SER A 599 24.31 19.85 11.04
C SER A 599 25.63 20.08 11.78
N PHE A 600 26.05 19.11 12.60
CA PHE A 600 27.15 19.32 13.56
C PHE A 600 28.46 18.59 13.20
N GLU A 601 28.38 17.55 12.37
CA GLU A 601 29.54 16.70 12.04
C GLU A 601 30.10 17.01 10.63
N SER A 602 29.21 17.26 9.67
CA SER A 602 29.55 17.60 8.29
C SER A 602 28.46 18.46 7.67
N GLY A 603 28.77 19.17 6.58
CA GLY A 603 27.76 19.82 5.75
C GLY A 603 26.76 18.84 5.13
N ASP A 604 25.60 19.35 4.73
CA ASP A 604 24.53 18.60 4.08
C ASP A 604 24.11 19.20 2.74
N VAL A 605 23.96 18.33 1.75
CA VAL A 605 23.50 18.63 0.39
C VAL A 605 22.17 17.95 0.05
N ASN A 606 21.58 17.21 0.99
CA ASN A 606 20.29 16.56 0.78
C ASN A 606 19.16 17.60 0.81
N TRP A 607 18.28 17.55 -0.19
CA TRP A 607 17.10 18.39 -0.31
C TRP A 607 15.79 17.69 0.11
N ARG A 608 15.83 16.36 0.28
CA ARG A 608 14.63 15.57 0.56
C ARG A 608 14.16 15.74 2.01
N GLY A 609 12.95 16.28 2.18
CA GLY A 609 12.23 16.30 3.47
C GLY A 609 11.67 14.92 3.83
N THR A 610 12.53 13.99 4.23
CA THR A 610 12.12 12.64 4.68
C THR A 610 12.73 12.29 6.03
N ALA A 611 12.08 11.41 6.79
CA ALA A 611 12.64 10.88 8.04
C ALA A 611 14.03 10.25 7.84
N GLN A 612 14.22 9.51 6.74
CA GLN A 612 15.51 8.92 6.39
C GLN A 612 16.61 9.97 6.22
N ALA A 613 16.33 11.01 5.44
CA ALA A 613 17.29 12.10 5.25
C ALA A 613 17.57 12.80 6.58
N HIS A 614 16.55 13.11 7.37
CA HIS A 614 16.68 13.78 8.66
C HIS A 614 17.51 12.98 9.67
N PHE A 615 17.22 11.69 9.85
CA PHE A 615 17.88 10.89 10.87
C PHE A 615 19.29 10.40 10.50
N ALA A 616 19.70 10.54 9.23
CA ALA A 616 21.01 10.11 8.77
C ALA A 616 22.20 10.91 9.35
N ARG A 617 21.96 12.07 9.98
CA ARG A 617 23.03 12.89 10.59
C ARG A 617 22.52 13.64 11.79
N ARG A 618 23.44 13.96 12.71
CA ARG A 618 23.13 14.80 13.86
C ARG A 618 22.82 16.22 13.39
N ARG A 619 21.56 16.62 13.55
CA ARG A 619 21.04 17.87 12.99
C ARG A 619 19.87 18.44 13.77
N ILE A 620 19.67 19.72 13.53
CA ILE A 620 18.42 20.44 13.82
C ILE A 620 17.82 20.81 12.47
N SER A 621 16.68 20.21 12.13
CA SER A 621 15.91 20.58 10.95
C SER A 621 14.89 21.63 11.37
N MET A 622 15.13 22.89 11.01
CA MET A 622 14.10 23.92 11.17
C MET A 622 12.95 23.64 10.19
N PHE A 623 13.30 23.42 8.92
CA PHE A 623 12.35 23.07 7.88
C PHE A 623 13.10 22.46 6.69
N LEU A 624 13.48 21.18 6.83
CA LEU A 624 14.26 20.45 5.82
C LEU A 624 13.37 20.17 4.60
N THR A 625 13.63 20.91 3.52
CA THR A 625 12.99 20.77 2.22
C THR A 625 13.90 21.37 1.14
N ASP A 626 13.53 21.22 -0.11
CA ASP A 626 14.30 21.67 -1.28
C ASP A 626 14.22 23.20 -1.42
N LEU A 627 15.17 23.91 -0.77
CA LEU A 627 15.24 25.37 -0.68
C LEU A 627 16.39 25.93 -1.50
N ASN A 628 16.16 27.06 -2.15
CA ASN A 628 17.16 27.71 -3.01
C ASN A 628 17.48 29.15 -2.53
N PRO A 629 18.37 29.31 -1.53
CA PRO A 629 18.80 30.63 -1.05
C PRO A 629 19.61 31.42 -2.09
N ALA A 630 20.21 30.76 -3.09
CA ALA A 630 20.93 31.42 -4.18
C ALA A 630 19.99 32.18 -5.13
N ARG A 631 18.71 31.78 -5.19
CA ARG A 631 17.70 32.41 -6.06
C ARG A 631 17.15 33.71 -5.46
N ARG A 632 16.82 33.71 -4.16
CA ARG A 632 16.24 34.86 -3.44
C ARG A 632 16.33 34.64 -1.94
N GLY A 633 16.13 35.73 -1.19
CA GLY A 633 16.09 35.74 0.26
C GLY A 633 17.47 35.99 0.83
N ALA A 634 17.61 35.72 2.13
CA ALA A 634 18.87 35.81 2.82
C ALA A 634 18.98 34.72 3.89
N VAL A 635 20.20 34.22 4.08
CA VAL A 635 20.57 33.43 5.24
C VAL A 635 21.57 34.24 6.05
N THR A 636 21.31 34.44 7.34
CA THR A 636 22.16 35.23 8.24
C THR A 636 22.57 34.45 9.47
N PHE A 637 23.74 34.78 10.00
CA PHE A 637 24.28 34.24 11.24
C PHE A 637 24.68 35.36 12.20
N LEU A 638 24.26 35.25 13.46
CA LEU A 638 24.63 36.15 14.53
C LEU A 638 25.03 35.38 15.78
N GLN A 639 26.20 35.68 16.34
CA GLN A 639 26.60 35.19 17.66
C GLN A 639 26.36 36.27 18.71
N LEU A 640 25.49 35.97 19.68
CA LEU A 640 25.20 36.78 20.87
C LEU A 640 26.02 36.24 22.07
N PRO A 641 26.06 36.95 23.21
CA PRO A 641 26.81 36.50 24.40
C PRO A 641 26.36 35.14 24.96
N ASP A 642 25.09 34.78 24.76
CA ASP A 642 24.44 33.61 25.33
C ASP A 642 23.92 32.60 24.28
N ARG A 643 23.94 32.94 22.99
CA ARG A 643 23.41 32.07 21.92
C ARG A 643 24.01 32.32 20.53
N ALA A 644 23.86 31.33 19.67
CA ALA A 644 24.07 31.44 18.22
C ALA A 644 22.72 31.46 17.49
N VAL A 645 22.58 32.32 16.49
CA VAL A 645 21.32 32.53 15.76
C VAL A 645 21.55 32.34 14.27
N VAL A 646 20.73 31.49 13.63
CA VAL A 646 20.69 31.29 12.18
C VAL A 646 19.30 31.66 11.68
N THR A 647 19.22 32.53 10.67
CA THR A 647 17.93 33.00 10.14
C THR A 647 17.86 32.80 8.64
N PHE A 648 16.74 32.26 8.17
CA PHE A 648 16.34 32.20 6.77
C PHE A 648 15.21 33.20 6.58
N VAL A 649 15.35 34.13 5.63
CA VAL A 649 14.34 35.17 5.33
C VAL A 649 14.00 35.11 3.85
N ASP A 650 12.71 34.97 3.54
CA ASP A 650 12.19 34.98 2.17
C ASP A 650 12.87 33.98 1.20
N VAL A 651 13.29 32.81 1.71
CA VAL A 651 14.01 31.80 0.93
C VAL A 651 13.03 30.89 0.17
N PRO A 652 13.03 30.89 -1.18
CA PRO A 652 12.07 30.13 -1.96
C PRO A 652 12.38 28.63 -1.98
N SER A 653 11.36 27.80 -2.17
CA SER A 653 11.57 26.41 -2.60
C SER A 653 12.04 26.33 -4.06
N TYR A 654 12.83 25.31 -4.38
CA TYR A 654 13.35 25.05 -5.72
C TYR A 654 12.25 24.60 -6.70
N SER A 655 11.40 23.66 -6.28
CA SER A 655 10.48 22.90 -7.15
C SER A 655 9.06 23.46 -7.27
N SER A 656 8.71 24.50 -6.50
CA SER A 656 7.38 25.11 -6.59
C SER A 656 7.21 25.82 -7.94
N GLY A 657 6.47 25.22 -8.87
CA GLY A 657 6.17 25.72 -10.23
C GLY A 657 5.29 26.99 -10.30
N GLY A 658 5.29 27.83 -9.27
CA GLY A 658 4.51 29.07 -9.22
C GLY A 658 5.12 30.22 -10.03
N LEU A 659 4.29 30.95 -10.77
CA LEU A 659 4.63 32.19 -11.49
C LEU A 659 4.62 33.41 -10.55
N TYR A 660 5.78 33.86 -10.03
CA TYR A 660 6.07 35.19 -9.42
C TYR A 660 5.21 35.62 -8.16
N PRO A 661 5.64 36.57 -7.29
CA PRO A 661 5.59 36.51 -5.80
C PRO A 661 4.28 36.93 -5.10
N PRO A 662 4.03 36.55 -3.82
CA PRO A 662 4.97 35.96 -2.83
C PRO A 662 4.57 34.57 -2.24
N GLU A 663 4.22 33.56 -3.06
CA GLU A 663 3.55 32.36 -2.52
C GLU A 663 4.44 31.11 -2.27
N ASN A 664 5.79 31.22 -2.26
CA ASN A 664 6.66 30.04 -2.07
C ASN A 664 7.90 30.23 -1.17
N ALA A 665 7.95 31.32 -0.39
CA ALA A 665 9.15 31.74 0.33
C ALA A 665 9.06 31.48 1.83
N HIS A 666 10.14 31.00 2.43
CA HIS A 666 10.17 30.54 3.81
C HIS A 666 10.94 31.52 4.69
N THR A 667 10.37 31.82 5.85
CA THR A 667 10.97 32.69 6.86
C THR A 667 10.93 32.00 8.21
N PHE A 668 12.11 31.64 8.73
CA PHE A 668 12.26 30.97 10.02
C PHE A 668 13.63 31.24 10.66
N GLN A 669 13.72 31.07 11.96
CA GLN A 669 14.91 31.35 12.77
C GLN A 669 15.17 30.23 13.77
N LEU A 670 16.44 29.84 13.87
CA LEU A 670 16.96 28.96 14.91
C LEU A 670 17.81 29.77 15.89
N GLU A 671 17.45 29.74 17.16
CA GLU A 671 18.28 30.19 18.28
C GLU A 671 18.82 28.95 19.02
N MET A 672 20.14 28.89 19.19
CA MET A 672 20.84 27.84 19.93
C MET A 672 21.55 28.48 21.13
N MET A 673 20.92 28.40 22.30
CA MET A 673 21.48 28.94 23.55
C MET A 673 22.63 28.05 24.02
N PHE A 674 23.67 28.65 24.62
CA PHE A 674 24.87 27.93 25.04
C PHE A 674 24.65 27.03 26.27
N ASP A 675 23.53 27.21 26.97
CA ASP A 675 23.05 26.30 28.01
C ASP A 675 22.36 25.04 27.44
N GLY A 676 22.09 25.01 26.14
CA GLY A 676 21.49 23.89 25.42
C GLY A 676 20.00 24.04 25.11
N VAL A 677 19.36 25.15 25.52
CA VAL A 677 18.00 25.46 25.06
C VAL A 677 18.03 25.77 23.56
N LEU A 678 17.09 25.20 22.83
CA LEU A 678 16.91 25.48 21.40
C LEU A 678 15.56 26.15 21.19
N ARG A 679 15.50 27.07 20.23
CA ARG A 679 14.23 27.67 19.82
C ARG A 679 14.16 27.79 18.32
N ILE A 680 13.06 27.31 17.75
CA ILE A 680 12.76 27.42 16.32
C ILE A 680 11.52 28.26 16.16
N THR A 681 11.62 29.38 15.44
CA THR A 681 10.49 30.25 15.13
C THR A 681 10.20 30.20 13.65
N TRP A 682 8.94 29.97 13.28
CA TRP A 682 8.47 29.97 11.90
C TRP A 682 7.44 31.08 11.71
N LEU A 683 7.56 31.84 10.62
CA LEU A 683 6.55 32.80 10.19
C LEU A 683 5.86 32.27 8.93
N ASP A 684 6.62 32.21 7.84
CA ASP A 684 6.13 31.82 6.53
C ASP A 684 6.70 30.45 6.12
N LEU A 685 5.83 29.51 5.74
CA LEU A 685 6.19 28.16 5.29
C LEU A 685 5.28 27.71 4.15
N PHE A 686 5.79 27.39 2.96
CA PHE A 686 4.93 27.09 1.80
C PHE A 686 5.18 25.73 1.14
N ALA A 687 6.32 25.09 1.38
CA ALA A 687 6.54 23.73 0.91
C ALA A 687 5.54 22.79 1.57
N VAL A 688 5.12 21.77 0.83
CA VAL A 688 4.17 20.75 1.31
C VAL A 688 4.87 19.51 1.86
N ASP A 689 6.09 19.24 1.40
CA ASP A 689 6.92 18.13 1.84
C ASP A 689 8.14 18.67 2.61
N ALA A 690 8.22 18.38 3.91
CA ALA A 690 9.28 18.90 4.76
C ALA A 690 9.48 18.05 6.03
N VAL A 691 10.57 18.31 6.75
CA VAL A 691 10.77 17.78 8.11
C VAL A 691 11.18 18.90 9.06
N ALA A 692 10.55 18.95 10.23
CA ALA A 692 10.94 19.80 11.35
C ALA A 692 11.25 18.93 12.57
N GLY A 693 12.39 19.11 13.23
CA GLY A 693 12.74 18.31 14.41
C GLY A 693 14.22 18.16 14.71
N LEU A 694 14.53 17.22 15.60
CA LEU A 694 15.87 16.94 16.11
C LEU A 694 16.33 15.53 15.74
N SER A 695 17.61 15.40 15.36
CA SER A 695 18.23 14.10 15.11
C SER A 695 19.53 13.90 15.86
N ARG A 696 19.69 12.71 16.46
CA ARG A 696 20.95 12.22 17.04
C ARG A 696 21.96 11.74 15.97
N GLY A 697 21.52 11.47 14.75
CA GLY A 697 22.36 11.03 13.64
C GLY A 697 22.64 9.53 13.52
N ALA A 698 21.81 8.67 14.10
CA ALA A 698 22.01 7.21 14.12
C ALA A 698 21.25 6.45 13.01
N GLY A 699 20.66 7.15 12.04
CA GLY A 699 19.69 6.56 11.10
C GLY A 699 18.26 6.58 11.67
N THR A 700 17.26 6.32 10.82
CA THR A 700 15.84 6.35 11.23
C THR A 700 15.58 5.27 12.26
N PRO A 701 15.10 5.62 13.47
CA PRO A 701 14.71 4.64 14.45
C PRO A 701 13.62 3.72 13.91
N SER A 702 13.68 2.42 14.24
CA SER A 702 12.68 1.46 13.79
C SER A 702 11.29 1.75 14.34
N ASP A 703 11.24 2.41 15.49
CA ASP A 703 10.04 2.83 16.22
C ASP A 703 9.69 4.31 16.00
N PHE A 704 10.27 4.95 14.98
CA PHE A 704 9.97 6.33 14.68
C PHE A 704 8.53 6.48 14.17
N GLU A 705 7.73 7.24 14.92
CA GLU A 705 6.47 7.79 14.46
C GLU A 705 6.56 9.31 14.40
N SER A 706 6.08 9.88 13.29
CA SER A 706 5.98 11.33 13.16
C SER A 706 4.97 11.87 14.15
N ILE A 707 5.38 12.83 14.98
CA ILE A 707 4.45 13.53 15.86
C ILE A 707 3.81 14.73 15.16
N ASN A 708 2.76 15.28 15.74
CA ASN A 708 2.25 16.61 15.38
C ASN A 708 2.76 17.63 16.40
N LEU A 709 3.74 18.45 16.01
CA LEU A 709 4.35 19.46 16.86
C LEU A 709 3.35 20.57 17.23
N ALA A 710 2.35 20.85 16.39
CA ALA A 710 1.29 21.82 16.68
C ALA A 710 0.39 21.44 17.88
N ARG A 711 0.47 20.18 18.35
CA ARG A 711 -0.23 19.68 19.55
C ARG A 711 0.62 19.68 20.83
N LEU A 712 1.86 20.19 20.77
CA LEU A 712 2.68 20.34 21.96
C LEU A 712 2.02 21.28 22.98
N PRO A 713 2.30 21.09 24.29
CA PRO A 713 1.76 21.94 25.33
C PRO A 713 2.30 23.38 25.22
N SER A 714 1.57 24.32 25.82
CA SER A 714 2.03 25.71 26.00
C SER A 714 3.31 25.76 26.85
N CYS A 715 4.21 26.69 26.53
CA CYS A 715 5.45 26.86 27.28
C CYS A 715 5.24 27.38 28.72
N GLU A 716 4.07 27.95 29.05
CA GLU A 716 3.70 28.29 30.44
C GLU A 716 3.80 27.06 31.38
N LEU A 717 3.59 25.85 30.85
CA LEU A 717 3.61 24.60 31.59
C LEU A 717 5.03 24.05 31.83
N LEU A 718 6.02 24.54 31.07
CA LEU A 718 7.44 24.16 31.15
C LEU A 718 8.31 25.28 31.74
N ASP A 719 7.78 26.51 31.86
CA ASP A 719 8.46 27.61 32.54
C ASP A 719 8.59 27.30 34.04
N PRO A 720 9.82 27.12 34.58
CA PRO A 720 10.03 26.88 36.00
C PRO A 720 9.51 28.01 36.91
N ALA A 721 9.27 29.20 36.37
CA ALA A 721 8.73 30.35 37.11
C ALA A 721 7.19 30.35 37.21
N LEU A 722 6.48 29.63 36.33
CA LEU A 722 5.01 29.66 36.23
C LEU A 722 4.34 28.32 36.55
N ALA A 723 5.04 27.19 36.39
CA ALA A 723 4.49 25.86 36.64
C ALA A 723 4.10 25.65 38.12
N PRO A 724 2.91 25.11 38.45
CA PRO A 724 2.57 24.76 39.84
C PRO A 724 3.57 23.73 40.39
N PRO A 725 4.00 23.82 41.67
CA PRO A 725 4.82 22.79 42.29
C PRO A 725 4.03 21.49 42.41
N HIS A 726 4.76 20.38 42.51
CA HIS A 726 4.20 19.11 42.93
C HIS A 726 3.58 19.32 44.32
N SER A 727 2.37 18.83 44.57
CA SER A 727 1.59 19.05 45.80
C SER A 727 2.27 18.57 47.09
N ALA A 728 3.22 17.63 47.00
CA ALA A 728 4.09 17.30 48.13
C ALA A 728 5.10 18.41 48.48
N ASP A 729 5.51 19.27 47.54
CA ASP A 729 6.41 20.42 47.78
C ASP A 729 5.58 21.60 48.33
N GLN A 730 5.46 21.64 49.65
CA GLN A 730 4.64 22.60 50.38
C GLN A 730 5.30 23.99 50.42
N ASN A 731 6.63 24.05 50.32
CA ASN A 731 7.40 25.29 50.40
C ASN A 731 7.82 25.86 49.04
N ASN A 732 7.46 25.20 47.94
CA ASN A 732 7.77 25.53 46.56
C ASN A 732 9.29 25.69 46.32
N SER A 733 10.09 24.85 46.97
CA SER A 733 11.56 24.82 46.81
C SER A 733 12.03 24.14 45.53
N ARG A 734 11.10 23.51 44.78
CA ARG A 734 11.34 22.59 43.66
C ARG A 734 12.11 21.35 44.08
N ARG A 735 11.97 20.96 45.35
CA ARG A 735 12.55 19.76 45.96
C ARG A 735 11.50 19.16 46.88
N ILE A 736 11.45 17.83 46.94
CA ILE A 736 10.73 17.16 48.01
C ILE A 736 11.70 17.04 49.18
N GLU A 737 11.44 17.74 50.27
CA GLU A 737 12.22 17.67 51.50
C GLU A 737 11.80 16.47 52.37
N LEU A 738 12.59 16.14 53.40
CA LEU A 738 12.29 14.98 54.24
C LEU A 738 10.93 15.09 54.93
N GLY A 739 10.56 16.30 55.39
CA GLY A 739 9.25 16.53 56.04
C GLY A 739 8.07 16.29 55.08
N GLU A 740 8.24 16.70 53.82
CA GLU A 740 7.28 16.55 52.74
C GLU A 740 7.16 15.09 52.28
N LEU A 741 8.29 14.39 52.17
CA LEU A 741 8.27 12.95 51.86
C LEU A 741 7.57 12.15 52.97
N LEU A 742 7.88 12.45 54.24
CA LEU A 742 7.24 11.79 55.38
C LEU A 742 5.73 12.00 55.39
N ARG A 743 5.25 13.10 54.81
CA ARG A 743 3.83 13.38 54.64
C ARG A 743 3.17 12.44 53.64
N VAL A 744 3.78 12.21 52.47
CA VAL A 744 3.29 11.22 51.49
C VAL A 744 3.32 9.80 52.08
N VAL A 745 4.37 9.45 52.83
CA VAL A 745 4.47 8.17 53.58
C VAL A 745 3.32 8.02 54.58
N GLN A 746 2.84 9.11 55.17
CA GLN A 746 1.72 9.09 56.11
C GLN A 746 0.41 8.72 55.43
N PHE A 747 0.16 9.21 54.20
CA PHE A 747 -1.00 8.84 53.39
C PHE A 747 -0.98 7.36 53.00
N TYR A 748 0.18 6.88 52.54
CA TYR A 748 0.42 5.47 52.25
C TYR A 748 0.12 4.59 53.48
N ASN A 749 0.71 4.89 54.63
CA ASN A 749 0.54 4.10 55.86
C ASN A 749 -0.88 4.19 56.44
N SER A 750 -1.64 5.24 56.13
CA SER A 750 -3.02 5.40 56.58
C SER A 750 -4.03 4.73 55.64
N ASN A 751 -3.55 4.04 54.61
CA ASN A 751 -4.34 3.39 53.58
C ASN A 751 -5.35 4.36 52.96
N GLY A 752 -4.87 5.53 52.55
CA GLY A 752 -5.65 6.56 51.87
C GLY A 752 -5.49 7.95 52.48
N TYR A 753 -6.09 8.93 51.81
CA TYR A 753 -6.13 10.33 52.26
C TYR A 753 -7.46 10.98 51.87
N SER A 754 -7.73 12.17 52.41
CA SER A 754 -8.93 12.94 52.07
C SER A 754 -8.70 14.45 52.22
N CYS A 755 -9.58 15.25 51.64
CA CYS A 755 -9.46 16.71 51.68
C CYS A 755 -9.65 17.26 53.10
N LEU A 756 -8.79 18.18 53.50
CA LEU A 756 -8.92 18.98 54.72
C LEU A 756 -8.42 20.40 54.50
N SER A 757 -9.35 21.32 54.21
CA SER A 757 -9.04 22.75 54.12
C SER A 757 -8.46 23.27 55.44
N GLY A 758 -7.32 23.95 55.37
CA GLY A 758 -6.60 24.50 56.53
C GLY A 758 -5.54 23.59 57.14
N SER A 759 -5.29 22.40 56.56
CA SER A 759 -4.08 21.62 56.83
C SER A 759 -2.87 22.18 56.06
N GLU A 760 -1.67 21.69 56.38
CA GLU A 760 -0.39 22.11 55.79
C GLU A 760 -0.31 21.95 54.27
N ASP A 761 -0.98 20.94 53.71
CA ASP A 761 -0.99 20.60 52.28
C ASP A 761 -2.40 20.54 51.67
N GLY A 762 -3.44 20.82 52.46
CA GLY A 762 -4.84 20.70 52.03
C GLY A 762 -5.43 19.30 52.20
N TYR A 763 -4.67 18.34 52.75
CA TYR A 763 -5.07 16.95 52.92
C TYR A 763 -5.01 16.46 54.37
N ARG A 764 -5.60 15.29 54.64
CA ARG A 764 -5.44 14.55 55.89
C ARG A 764 -5.28 13.06 55.62
N PRO A 765 -4.53 12.33 56.47
CA PRO A 765 -4.44 10.88 56.35
C PRO A 765 -5.77 10.17 56.62
N GLY A 766 -6.03 9.11 55.87
CA GLY A 766 -7.22 8.27 55.93
C GLY A 766 -8.41 8.79 55.11
N SER A 767 -9.25 7.87 54.65
CA SER A 767 -10.36 8.11 53.71
C SER A 767 -11.65 8.62 54.38
N SER A 768 -11.58 9.07 55.64
CA SER A 768 -12.77 9.46 56.42
C SER A 768 -13.34 10.84 56.05
N GLY A 769 -12.74 11.56 55.09
CA GLY A 769 -13.11 12.91 54.63
C GLY A 769 -13.67 12.95 53.21
N GLY A 770 -13.98 14.15 52.74
CA GLY A 770 -14.48 14.35 51.37
C GLY A 770 -13.37 14.35 50.33
N THR A 771 -13.73 14.08 49.07
CA THR A 771 -12.86 14.04 47.89
C THR A 771 -13.08 15.23 46.95
N ALA A 772 -13.50 16.37 47.50
CA ALA A 772 -13.95 17.54 46.74
C ALA A 772 -12.83 18.50 46.28
N CYS A 773 -11.57 18.21 46.62
CA CYS A 773 -10.37 18.91 46.20
C CYS A 773 -9.67 18.15 45.07
N ALA A 774 -8.63 18.74 44.45
CA ALA A 774 -7.79 18.00 43.51
C ALA A 774 -7.11 16.83 44.23
N ALA A 775 -6.98 15.69 43.55
CA ALA A 775 -6.17 14.58 44.05
C ALA A 775 -4.72 15.06 44.25
N HIS A 776 -4.03 14.45 45.20
CA HIS A 776 -2.62 14.74 45.43
C HIS A 776 -1.80 14.22 44.24
N ASP A 777 -0.78 14.93 43.76
CA ASP A 777 -0.04 14.57 42.53
C ASP A 777 0.69 13.22 42.66
N SER A 778 0.99 12.78 43.88
CA SER A 778 1.50 11.43 44.14
C SER A 778 0.45 10.32 43.99
N ASP A 779 -0.82 10.64 43.74
CA ASP A 779 -1.91 9.69 43.48
C ASP A 779 -2.35 9.86 42.01
N TYR A 780 -1.62 9.20 41.10
CA TYR A 780 -1.69 9.46 39.66
C TYR A 780 -2.14 8.25 38.84
N ALA A 781 -2.03 7.01 39.34
CA ALA A 781 -2.23 5.81 38.53
C ALA A 781 -2.78 4.59 39.31
N PRO A 782 -4.12 4.46 39.44
CA PRO A 782 -5.15 5.47 39.18
C PRO A 782 -5.29 6.44 40.36
N ALA A 783 -5.72 7.68 40.09
CA ALA A 783 -6.03 8.69 41.12
C ALA A 783 -7.25 8.30 41.98
N ASP A 784 -7.06 7.38 42.93
CA ASP A 784 -8.12 6.65 43.64
C ASP A 784 -8.19 7.00 45.14
N TRP A 785 -7.51 8.06 45.55
CA TRP A 785 -7.37 8.56 46.92
C TRP A 785 -6.54 7.64 47.83
N HIS A 786 -5.76 6.73 47.25
CA HIS A 786 -4.82 5.86 47.93
C HIS A 786 -3.44 5.93 47.26
N ILE A 787 -2.42 6.28 48.04
CA ILE A 787 -1.04 6.19 47.55
C ILE A 787 -0.64 4.71 47.54
N SER A 788 -0.38 4.16 46.37
CA SER A 788 0.19 2.83 46.16
C SER A 788 1.69 2.80 46.46
N LEU A 789 2.30 1.60 46.46
CA LEU A 789 3.74 1.49 46.71
C LEU A 789 4.56 2.11 45.57
N SER A 790 4.14 1.93 44.32
CA SER A 790 4.78 2.54 43.13
C SER A 790 4.76 4.06 43.22
N GLU A 791 3.61 4.63 43.56
CA GLU A 791 3.41 6.07 43.76
C GLU A 791 4.24 6.65 44.92
N LEU A 792 4.35 5.91 46.03
CA LEU A 792 5.22 6.33 47.12
C LEU A 792 6.70 6.31 46.68
N LEU A 793 7.13 5.26 45.98
CA LEU A 793 8.49 5.16 45.47
C LEU A 793 8.81 6.30 44.50
N ARG A 794 7.81 6.78 43.76
CA ARG A 794 7.95 7.95 42.90
C ARG A 794 8.27 9.23 43.67
N ALA A 795 7.55 9.53 44.75
CA ALA A 795 7.89 10.65 45.63
C ALA A 795 9.30 10.50 46.26
N VAL A 796 9.71 9.27 46.60
CA VAL A 796 11.07 8.96 47.09
C VAL A 796 12.13 9.26 46.01
N GLN A 797 11.83 9.02 44.74
CA GLN A 797 12.75 9.35 43.65
C GLN A 797 13.03 10.86 43.59
N PHE A 798 12.01 11.72 43.71
CA PHE A 798 12.20 13.17 43.75
C PHE A 798 13.02 13.65 44.94
N TYR A 799 12.77 13.05 46.11
CA TYR A 799 13.57 13.31 47.32
C TYR A 799 15.05 12.95 47.12
N ASN A 800 15.32 11.76 46.56
CA ASN A 800 16.68 11.28 46.30
C ASN A 800 17.38 12.12 45.21
N ALA A 801 16.64 12.54 44.20
CA ALA A 801 17.09 13.41 43.12
C ALA A 801 17.41 14.85 43.57
N GLN A 802 17.05 15.21 44.81
CA GLN A 802 17.27 16.56 45.35
C GLN A 802 16.61 17.65 44.48
N GLY A 803 15.50 17.32 43.82
CA GLY A 803 14.75 18.22 42.98
C GLY A 803 13.86 17.50 41.97
N TYR A 804 12.97 18.27 41.36
CA TYR A 804 12.13 17.81 40.26
C TYR A 804 11.81 18.97 39.30
N PHE A 805 11.32 18.63 38.12
CA PHE A 805 10.76 19.57 37.15
C PHE A 805 9.37 19.11 36.71
N ARG A 806 8.56 20.06 36.24
CA ARG A 806 7.28 19.71 35.60
C ARG A 806 7.58 19.10 34.24
N ASP A 807 6.98 17.95 33.98
CA ASP A 807 7.11 17.26 32.71
C ASP A 807 5.75 16.68 32.31
N PRO A 808 5.05 17.31 31.36
CA PRO A 808 3.76 16.83 30.86
C PRO A 808 3.80 15.40 30.30
N TYR A 809 4.98 14.87 30.01
CA TYR A 809 5.20 13.52 29.49
C TYR A 809 5.64 12.53 30.56
N GLY A 810 5.76 12.96 31.81
CA GLY A 810 6.14 12.13 32.95
C GLY A 810 4.92 11.38 33.46
N GLU A 811 5.15 10.20 34.05
CA GLU A 811 4.09 9.33 34.59
C GLU A 811 3.09 10.07 35.51
N ASP A 812 3.59 11.04 36.28
CA ASP A 812 2.85 11.87 37.23
C ASP A 812 2.81 13.35 36.84
N GLY A 813 3.21 13.70 35.61
CA GLY A 813 3.34 15.09 35.19
C GLY A 813 4.61 15.79 35.71
N PHE A 814 5.54 15.05 36.32
CA PHE A 814 6.81 15.55 36.84
C PHE A 814 7.98 14.61 36.46
N ARG A 815 9.22 15.09 36.58
CA ARG A 815 10.45 14.28 36.45
C ARG A 815 11.48 14.65 37.53
N PRO A 816 12.28 13.70 38.06
CA PRO A 816 13.32 14.02 39.03
C PRO A 816 14.44 14.85 38.39
N LYS A 817 15.06 15.73 39.18
CA LYS A 817 16.26 16.46 38.76
C LYS A 817 17.46 15.50 38.72
N SER A 818 18.21 15.48 37.63
CA SER A 818 19.47 14.73 37.60
C SER A 818 20.46 15.31 38.63
N GLY A 819 21.12 14.44 39.38
CA GLY A 819 22.17 14.84 40.31
C GLY A 819 23.33 15.49 39.53
N GLU A 820 23.84 16.61 40.05
CA GLU A 820 25.08 17.23 39.55
C GLU A 820 26.29 16.29 39.62
#